data_AF-A0A199VJ20-F1
#
_entry.id   AF-A0A199VJ20-F1
#
_cell.length_a   1.000
_cell.length_b   1.000
_cell.length_c   1.000
_cell.angle_alpha   90.00
_cell.angle_beta   90.00
_cell.angle_gamma   90.00
#
_symmetry.space_group_name_H-M   'P 1'
#
loop_
_entity.id
_entity.type
_entity.pdbx_description
1 polymer ?
#
loop_
_entity_poly.entity_id
_entity_poly.type
_entity_poly.pdbx_seq_one_letter_code
_entity_poly.pdbx_strand_id
1 'polypeptide(L)'
;MVYSFHYIILIISAVALHWPQPAASRGEPHWSMVKRHEEWAAEHGRVYGDADEKQRRFEIFSDNVRYIDSFNKERKYNYKLGINQFADMTNEEFVATHTGSRPRNGPRSMTEFQYARVSDLPSSIDWRITGSCWAFSAIAAVEGIVQIKTGQLISLSEQELVDCDYTDNGCNWGWVDKTFDFIARFGGVSSEAEYPYTGAIDNCNITKLLQNKAASIGGYEYVPSNDETMLMNAVANQPVSVNIDGSGSPFQHYSGGIFDGPCNTTMNHYVTVVGYGEDERGTKYWIAKNSWGATWGENGYIRFKKDVDAKEGVCGLALMASSCHFIFLSIIATTALLRCLEVASLDKPEYWLTPERHEKWMAQYGRVYKDADEKQRRYKIFKDNANYIEAFNKEGKHKYTLGINQFTDLTTEEFVSTYTGARSRNATLMRRPKPLRNDGAVDPPTTVDWRAAGAVTYVRDQGACSKNQNISSCWAFSAVAAMEGIIQIVTGQSKPLSEQEIIDCDFTDRGCSPSWVDNAFRFVVYAGGINSEADYPYTGTRKCCDVQKLQNGRAATIYGYEDVPPNDENALMNAVANRPVSVNVDAAAIQHYSGGIFDGPCGSSINHAMCIVGYGQNDDAGTKYWIVKNSWGTSWGDEGYIYFQKDVAAPAGMCGLATSPSYPTM
;
A
#
# COMPACT_ATOMS: atom_id res chain seq x y z
N MET A 1 -38.58 8.96 101.30
CA MET A 1 -38.08 8.67 102.67
C MET A 1 -36.58 8.39 102.54
N VAL A 2 -35.74 8.82 103.49
CA VAL A 2 -34.27 8.58 103.56
C VAL A 2 -33.36 9.25 102.48
N TYR A 3 -32.84 10.41 102.87
CA TYR A 3 -31.49 11.03 102.72
C TYR A 3 -30.29 10.41 101.95
N SER A 4 -29.53 11.35 101.35
CA SER A 4 -28.04 11.45 101.25
C SER A 4 -27.28 10.48 100.29
N PHE A 5 -26.06 10.78 99.78
CA PHE A 5 -25.00 11.73 100.20
C PHE A 5 -24.40 12.60 99.05
N HIS A 6 -23.57 13.59 99.41
CA HIS A 6 -22.75 14.41 98.50
C HIS A 6 -21.37 13.78 98.19
N TYR A 7 -20.70 14.20 97.10
CA TYR A 7 -19.48 15.03 97.19
C TYR A 7 -19.21 15.80 95.87
N ILE A 8 -18.44 16.89 95.95
CA ILE A 8 -18.16 17.87 94.89
C ILE A 8 -16.63 17.94 94.65
N ILE A 9 -16.16 18.21 93.43
CA ILE A 9 -14.84 18.85 93.19
C ILE A 9 -14.79 19.64 91.86
N LEU A 10 -13.84 20.57 91.80
CA LEU A 10 -13.81 21.86 91.07
C LEU A 10 -13.70 21.84 89.52
N ILE A 11 -14.00 23.03 88.98
CA ILE A 11 -13.70 23.55 87.62
C ILE A 11 -12.21 23.92 87.48
N ILE A 12 -11.59 23.62 86.33
CA ILE A 12 -10.54 24.47 85.70
C ILE A 12 -10.76 24.49 84.18
N SER A 13 -10.64 25.66 83.55
CA SER A 13 -10.71 25.85 82.09
C SER A 13 -9.32 25.79 81.45
N ALA A 14 -9.21 25.17 80.26
CA ALA A 14 -8.01 25.21 79.42
C ALA A 14 -8.38 25.43 77.95
N VAL A 15 -7.54 26.17 77.20
CA VAL A 15 -7.83 26.61 75.82
C VAL A 15 -7.33 25.59 74.80
N ALA A 16 -8.17 25.24 73.83
CA ALA A 16 -7.81 24.46 72.65
C ALA A 16 -8.10 25.25 71.36
N LEU A 17 -7.04 25.75 70.71
CA LEU A 17 -7.10 26.47 69.44
C LEU A 17 -7.74 25.59 68.36
N HIS A 18 -8.90 25.99 67.85
CA HIS A 18 -9.50 25.38 66.67
C HIS A 18 -9.21 26.24 65.44
N TRP A 19 -8.41 25.71 64.51
CA TRP A 19 -8.35 26.24 63.16
C TRP A 19 -9.69 26.00 62.44
N PRO A 20 -10.20 26.96 61.64
CA PRO A 20 -11.36 26.72 60.79
C PRO A 20 -10.96 25.73 59.68
N GLN A 21 -11.63 24.58 59.62
CA GLN A 21 -11.55 23.72 58.43
C GLN A 21 -12.23 24.43 57.24
N PRO A 22 -11.68 24.34 56.02
CA PRO A 22 -12.31 24.90 54.83
C PRO A 22 -13.63 24.18 54.54
N ALA A 23 -14.64 24.93 54.09
CA ALA A 23 -15.95 24.37 53.80
C ALA A 23 -15.88 23.36 52.64
N ALA A 24 -16.22 22.10 52.93
CA ALA A 24 -16.32 21.06 51.90
C ALA A 24 -17.38 21.44 50.87
N SER A 25 -16.98 21.53 49.60
CA SER A 25 -17.91 21.71 48.49
C SER A 25 -18.84 20.51 48.42
N ARG A 26 -20.14 20.72 48.61
CA ARG A 26 -21.14 19.67 48.41
C ARG A 26 -21.17 19.29 46.93
N GLY A 27 -20.53 18.17 46.56
CA GLY A 27 -20.79 17.49 45.29
C GLY A 27 -22.23 16.96 45.24
N GLU A 28 -22.66 16.49 44.07
CA GLU A 28 -23.96 15.83 43.95
C GLU A 28 -24.07 14.63 44.92
N PRO A 29 -25.25 14.38 45.52
CA PRO A 29 -25.48 13.18 46.29
C PRO A 29 -25.23 11.93 45.45
N HIS A 30 -24.59 10.90 46.04
CA HIS A 30 -24.26 9.66 45.34
C HIS A 30 -25.45 9.02 44.61
N TRP A 31 -26.65 9.07 45.20
CA TRP A 31 -27.88 8.56 44.57
C TRP A 31 -28.29 9.31 43.29
N SER A 32 -27.92 10.58 43.15
CA SER A 32 -28.17 11.38 41.94
C SER A 32 -27.29 10.92 40.78
N MET A 33 -26.00 10.67 41.05
CA MET A 33 -25.08 10.10 40.06
C MET A 33 -25.52 8.70 39.61
N VAL A 34 -25.86 7.81 40.55
CA VAL A 34 -26.35 6.45 40.21
C VAL A 34 -27.59 6.54 39.33
N LYS A 35 -28.55 7.39 39.67
CA LYS A 35 -29.75 7.60 38.86
C LYS A 35 -29.42 8.15 37.46
N ARG A 36 -28.54 9.16 37.34
CA ARG A 36 -28.06 9.70 36.04
C ARG A 36 -27.39 8.61 35.20
N HIS A 37 -26.61 7.70 35.81
CA HIS A 37 -25.97 6.57 35.11
C HIS A 37 -26.98 5.53 34.64
N GLU A 38 -27.94 5.13 35.48
CA GLU A 38 -28.93 4.10 35.12
C GLU A 38 -29.92 4.59 34.06
N GLU A 39 -30.31 5.87 34.09
CA GLU A 39 -31.14 6.48 33.04
C GLU A 39 -30.37 6.59 31.71
N TRP A 40 -29.12 7.06 31.74
CA TRP A 40 -28.24 7.11 30.57
C TRP A 40 -27.94 5.73 29.98
N ALA A 41 -27.69 4.72 30.83
CA ALA A 41 -27.42 3.35 30.42
C ALA A 41 -28.65 2.71 29.74
N ALA A 42 -29.86 2.99 30.24
CA ALA A 42 -31.09 2.56 29.61
C ALA A 42 -31.33 3.26 28.25
N GLU A 43 -31.08 4.57 28.16
CA GLU A 43 -31.16 5.35 26.92
C GLU A 43 -30.21 4.82 25.82
N HIS A 44 -28.98 4.45 26.21
CA HIS A 44 -27.93 3.98 25.29
C HIS A 44 -27.84 2.45 25.18
N GLY A 45 -28.82 1.70 25.72
CA GLY A 45 -28.87 0.24 25.63
C GLY A 45 -27.68 -0.49 26.27
N ARG A 46 -27.00 0.12 27.25
CA ARG A 46 -25.79 -0.44 27.87
C ARG A 46 -26.10 -1.64 28.76
N VAL A 47 -25.39 -2.74 28.50
CA VAL A 47 -25.40 -3.96 29.30
C VAL A 47 -23.95 -4.28 29.66
N TYR A 48 -23.71 -4.57 30.94
CA TYR A 48 -22.39 -4.91 31.49
C TYR A 48 -22.33 -6.41 31.82
N GLY A 49 -21.17 -7.03 31.65
CA GLY A 49 -20.99 -8.47 31.82
C GLY A 49 -21.07 -8.92 33.29
N ASP A 50 -20.63 -8.08 34.22
CA ASP A 50 -20.70 -8.34 35.66
C ASP A 50 -20.91 -7.05 36.49
N ALA A 51 -21.07 -7.22 37.80
CA ALA A 51 -21.32 -6.12 38.74
C ALA A 51 -20.10 -5.23 38.98
N ASP A 52 -18.88 -5.79 38.90
CA ASP A 52 -17.64 -5.04 39.07
C ASP A 52 -17.37 -4.18 37.81
N GLU A 53 -17.76 -4.66 36.62
CA GLU A 53 -17.77 -3.86 35.40
C GLU A 53 -18.79 -2.73 35.50
N LYS A 54 -20.03 -2.99 35.91
CA LYS A 54 -21.03 -1.93 36.12
C LYS A 54 -20.51 -0.87 37.11
N GLN A 55 -19.82 -1.27 38.18
CA GLN A 55 -19.22 -0.36 39.14
C GLN A 55 -18.08 0.48 38.52
N ARG A 56 -17.12 -0.14 37.80
CA ARG A 56 -16.05 0.59 37.10
C ARG A 56 -16.62 1.59 36.09
N ARG A 57 -17.62 1.17 35.30
CA ARG A 57 -18.29 2.00 34.28
C ARG A 57 -19.07 3.16 34.92
N PHE A 58 -19.70 2.93 36.08
CA PHE A 58 -20.35 3.97 36.88
C PHE A 58 -19.34 5.01 37.44
N GLU A 59 -18.16 4.58 37.87
CA GLU A 59 -17.10 5.47 38.36
C GLU A 59 -16.57 6.37 37.23
N ILE A 60 -16.24 5.78 36.08
CA ILE A 60 -15.81 6.50 34.87
C ILE A 60 -16.89 7.50 34.41
N PHE A 61 -18.15 7.05 34.33
CA PHE A 61 -19.29 7.93 34.03
C PHE A 61 -19.39 9.10 34.99
N SER A 62 -19.24 8.85 36.29
CA SER A 62 -19.32 9.89 37.32
C SER A 62 -18.22 10.94 37.16
N ASP A 63 -16.99 10.55 36.81
CA ASP A 63 -15.88 11.49 36.59
C ASP A 63 -16.01 12.27 35.27
N ASN A 64 -16.42 11.62 34.19
CA ASN A 64 -16.72 12.30 32.91
C ASN A 64 -17.86 13.33 33.08
N VAL A 65 -18.91 12.99 33.85
CA VAL A 65 -20.00 13.94 34.18
C VAL A 65 -19.49 15.13 34.98
N ARG A 66 -18.64 14.91 36.00
CA ARG A 66 -18.02 16.00 36.79
C ARG A 66 -17.15 16.90 35.91
N TYR A 67 -16.41 16.32 34.97
CA TYR A 67 -15.60 17.06 33.99
C TYR A 67 -16.47 17.93 33.07
N ILE A 68 -17.52 17.35 32.46
CA ILE A 68 -18.50 18.05 31.62
C ILE A 68 -19.16 19.21 32.38
N ASP A 69 -19.65 18.96 33.60
CA ASP A 69 -20.34 19.95 34.43
C ASP A 69 -19.38 21.06 34.92
N SER A 70 -18.09 20.78 35.12
CA SER A 70 -17.07 21.80 35.41
C SER A 70 -16.71 22.65 34.19
N PHE A 71 -16.41 22.02 33.05
CA PHE A 71 -16.06 22.69 31.80
C PHE A 71 -17.15 23.67 31.35
N ASN A 72 -18.40 23.21 31.33
CA ASN A 72 -19.55 24.03 30.95
C ASN A 72 -19.83 25.18 31.93
N LYS A 73 -19.39 25.05 33.19
CA LYS A 73 -19.52 26.07 34.23
C LYS A 73 -18.44 27.16 34.13
N GLU A 74 -17.24 26.83 33.69
CA GLU A 74 -16.15 27.80 33.44
C GLU A 74 -16.49 28.79 32.31
N ARG A 75 -17.24 28.36 31.30
CA ARG A 75 -17.64 29.18 30.13
C ARG A 75 -16.47 29.82 29.38
N LYS A 76 -15.30 29.17 29.42
CA LYS A 76 -14.04 29.65 28.81
C LYS A 76 -14.03 29.59 27.28
N TYR A 77 -14.80 28.67 26.69
CA TYR A 77 -14.79 28.37 25.25
C TYR A 77 -16.16 28.62 24.60
N ASN A 78 -16.20 28.72 23.26
CA ASN A 78 -17.42 28.99 22.49
C ASN A 78 -18.23 27.72 22.14
N TYR A 79 -17.91 26.60 22.77
CA TYR A 79 -18.58 25.32 22.64
C TYR A 79 -18.89 24.70 24.01
N LYS A 80 -19.71 23.64 24.00
CA LYS A 80 -20.14 22.90 25.17
C LYS A 80 -19.76 21.43 25.06
N LEU A 81 -19.66 20.81 26.24
CA LEU A 81 -19.62 19.36 26.37
C LEU A 81 -20.99 18.82 26.79
N GLY A 82 -21.24 17.54 26.58
CA GLY A 82 -22.48 16.86 26.94
C GLY A 82 -22.26 15.38 27.22
N ILE A 83 -23.19 14.80 27.98
CA ILE A 83 -23.25 13.36 28.18
C ILE A 83 -23.73 12.75 26.85
N ASN A 84 -22.92 11.86 26.29
CA ASN A 84 -23.21 11.12 25.06
C ASN A 84 -22.90 9.63 25.28
N GLN A 85 -22.98 8.81 24.24
CA GLN A 85 -22.74 7.37 24.33
C GLN A 85 -21.34 6.95 24.81
N PHE A 86 -20.35 7.85 24.84
CA PHE A 86 -18.99 7.60 25.31
C PHE A 86 -18.75 8.02 26.76
N ALA A 87 -19.83 8.31 27.51
CA ALA A 87 -19.72 8.83 28.88
C ALA A 87 -19.14 7.82 29.88
N ASP A 88 -19.28 6.50 29.68
CA ASP A 88 -18.71 5.46 30.56
C ASP A 88 -17.33 4.93 30.12
N MET A 89 -16.65 5.62 29.20
CA MET A 89 -15.31 5.27 28.71
C MET A 89 -14.27 6.29 29.17
N THR A 90 -13.07 5.82 29.56
CA THR A 90 -11.94 6.75 29.77
C THR A 90 -11.50 7.36 28.44
N ASN A 91 -10.71 8.44 28.50
CA ASN A 91 -10.21 9.08 27.28
C ASN A 91 -9.23 8.15 26.53
N GLU A 92 -8.46 7.35 27.26
CA GLU A 92 -7.55 6.34 26.72
C GLU A 92 -8.30 5.18 26.07
N GLU A 93 -9.38 4.67 26.69
CA GLU A 93 -10.26 3.67 26.09
C GLU A 93 -10.91 4.19 24.81
N PHE A 94 -11.42 5.42 24.85
CA PHE A 94 -12.03 6.10 23.71
C PHE A 94 -11.05 6.26 22.54
N VAL A 95 -9.86 6.81 22.78
CA VAL A 95 -8.81 6.95 21.75
C VAL A 95 -8.40 5.59 21.18
N ALA A 96 -8.18 4.59 22.03
CA ALA A 96 -7.76 3.26 21.59
C ALA A 96 -8.80 2.50 20.74
N THR A 97 -10.06 2.94 20.72
CA THR A 97 -11.17 2.24 20.04
C THR A 97 -11.94 3.08 19.01
N HIS A 98 -11.83 4.42 19.03
CA HIS A 98 -12.62 5.31 18.18
C HIS A 98 -11.80 6.24 17.26
N THR A 99 -10.48 6.39 17.46
CA THR A 99 -9.61 7.19 16.57
C THR A 99 -8.71 6.28 15.72
N GLY A 100 -9.24 5.81 14.59
CA GLY A 100 -8.66 4.72 13.77
C GLY A 100 -7.63 5.13 12.71
N SER A 101 -6.63 5.96 13.03
CA SER A 101 -5.54 6.31 12.10
C SER A 101 -4.16 6.28 12.76
N ARG A 102 -3.11 6.03 11.97
CA ARG A 102 -1.69 6.14 12.39
C ARG A 102 -1.00 7.29 11.62
N PRO A 103 0.07 7.90 12.13
CA PRO A 103 0.87 8.86 11.37
C PRO A 103 1.60 8.22 10.16
N ARG A 104 1.76 8.98 9.06
CA ARG A 104 2.56 8.60 7.87
C ARG A 104 3.77 9.54 7.74
N ASN A 105 4.98 8.97 7.78
CA ASN A 105 6.21 9.70 7.46
C ASN A 105 6.68 9.34 6.04
N GLY A 106 6.72 10.33 5.15
CA GLY A 106 7.24 10.18 3.79
C GLY A 106 6.94 11.40 2.90
N PRO A 107 7.81 11.75 1.93
CA PRO A 107 7.56 12.85 1.01
C PRO A 107 6.39 12.52 0.07
N ARG A 108 5.49 13.49 -0.13
CA ARG A 108 4.35 13.37 -1.07
C ARG A 108 4.74 13.95 -2.43
N SER A 109 4.36 13.26 -3.51
CA SER A 109 4.41 13.86 -4.85
C SER A 109 3.21 14.80 -5.01
N MET A 110 3.45 16.07 -5.30
CA MET A 110 2.40 17.05 -5.55
C MET A 110 2.12 17.15 -7.05
N THR A 111 0.94 16.71 -7.47
CA THR A 111 0.35 17.03 -8.78
C THR A 111 -0.26 18.44 -8.76
N GLU A 112 -0.60 18.99 -9.93
CA GLU A 112 -1.26 20.30 -10.02
C GLU A 112 -2.69 20.21 -9.44
N PHE A 113 -2.95 20.93 -8.35
CA PHE A 113 -4.23 20.90 -7.61
C PHE A 113 -5.35 21.56 -8.42
N GLN A 114 -6.45 20.83 -8.66
CA GLN A 114 -7.49 21.21 -9.63
C GLN A 114 -8.20 22.51 -9.22
N TYR A 115 -8.39 22.75 -7.92
CA TYR A 115 -9.12 23.92 -7.41
C TYR A 115 -8.21 25.12 -7.06
N ALA A 116 -6.96 25.14 -7.53
CA ALA A 116 -6.02 26.26 -7.31
C ALA A 116 -6.42 27.60 -7.96
N ARG A 117 -7.44 27.60 -8.85
CA ARG A 117 -7.86 28.77 -9.65
C ARG A 117 -9.37 29.02 -9.64
N VAL A 118 -10.03 28.78 -8.49
CA VAL A 118 -11.46 29.12 -8.30
C VAL A 118 -11.59 30.57 -7.78
N SER A 119 -12.54 31.33 -8.32
CA SER A 119 -13.00 32.63 -7.80
C SER A 119 -14.47 32.56 -7.37
N ASP A 120 -14.91 33.55 -6.59
CA ASP A 120 -16.32 33.79 -6.26
C ASP A 120 -17.03 32.63 -5.53
N LEU A 121 -16.41 32.14 -4.44
CA LEU A 121 -17.03 31.17 -3.54
C LEU A 121 -18.22 31.76 -2.77
N PRO A 122 -19.30 30.98 -2.51
CA PRO A 122 -20.39 31.39 -1.63
C PRO A 122 -19.94 31.47 -0.17
N SER A 123 -20.67 32.21 0.66
CA SER A 123 -20.33 32.44 2.08
C SER A 123 -20.63 31.26 3.02
N SER A 124 -21.51 30.33 2.63
CA SER A 124 -21.77 29.10 3.37
C SER A 124 -22.28 27.96 2.49
N ILE A 125 -21.96 26.72 2.88
CA ILE A 125 -22.26 25.44 2.21
C ILE A 125 -22.50 24.36 3.29
N ASP A 126 -23.31 23.32 3.00
CA ASP A 126 -23.71 22.28 3.95
C ASP A 126 -24.20 20.97 3.25
N TRP A 127 -23.54 19.81 3.46
CA TRP A 127 -23.79 18.53 2.76
C TRP A 127 -23.88 17.28 3.70
N ARG A 128 -25.02 16.98 4.34
CA ARG A 128 -25.07 16.14 5.59
C ARG A 128 -25.65 14.70 5.50
N ILE A 129 -24.89 13.68 5.95
CA ILE A 129 -25.26 12.24 6.21
C ILE A 129 -24.34 11.63 7.33
N THR A 130 -24.29 10.31 7.64
CA THR A 130 -23.67 9.75 8.90
C THR A 130 -22.60 8.64 8.73
N GLY A 131 -21.76 8.36 9.75
CA GLY A 131 -21.10 7.04 10.02
C GLY A 131 -19.53 6.94 10.02
N SER A 132 -18.96 5.74 10.30
CA SER A 132 -17.58 5.41 10.82
C SER A 132 -16.30 5.99 10.12
N CYS A 133 -15.26 6.29 10.91
CA CYS A 133 -14.27 7.34 10.60
C CYS A 133 -13.62 7.34 9.20
N TRP A 134 -12.79 6.35 8.84
CA TRP A 134 -12.05 6.38 7.57
C TRP A 134 -12.94 6.00 6.38
N ALA A 135 -13.59 4.83 6.45
CA ALA A 135 -14.40 4.29 5.36
C ALA A 135 -15.58 5.21 5.01
N PHE A 136 -16.28 5.75 6.02
CA PHE A 136 -17.40 6.65 5.80
C PHE A 136 -16.97 8.11 5.60
N SER A 137 -15.74 8.51 5.94
CA SER A 137 -15.24 9.82 5.48
C SER A 137 -14.86 9.80 3.99
N ALA A 138 -14.35 8.66 3.50
CA ALA A 138 -14.23 8.43 2.06
C ALA A 138 -15.63 8.39 1.41
N ILE A 139 -16.54 7.57 1.93
CA ILE A 139 -17.86 7.39 1.34
C ILE A 139 -18.70 8.67 1.39
N ALA A 140 -18.66 9.46 2.47
CA ALA A 140 -19.31 10.78 2.51
C ALA A 140 -18.89 11.73 1.37
N ALA A 141 -17.61 11.69 1.00
CA ALA A 141 -17.11 12.47 -0.12
C ALA A 141 -17.60 11.90 -1.47
N VAL A 142 -17.72 10.57 -1.59
CA VAL A 142 -18.31 9.90 -2.77
C VAL A 142 -19.81 10.18 -2.88
N GLU A 143 -20.59 9.99 -1.81
CA GLU A 143 -22.01 10.34 -1.70
C GLU A 143 -22.25 11.81 -2.10
N GLY A 144 -21.40 12.71 -1.59
CA GLY A 144 -21.43 14.14 -1.89
C GLY A 144 -21.16 14.46 -3.36
N ILE A 145 -20.05 13.99 -3.94
CA ILE A 145 -19.76 14.25 -5.36
C ILE A 145 -20.80 13.59 -6.28
N VAL A 146 -21.34 12.43 -5.93
CA VAL A 146 -22.43 11.77 -6.66
C VAL A 146 -23.69 12.63 -6.65
N GLN A 147 -24.15 13.11 -5.49
CA GLN A 147 -25.28 14.04 -5.40
C GLN A 147 -25.04 15.32 -6.23
N ILE A 148 -23.83 15.87 -6.18
CA ILE A 148 -23.45 17.09 -6.92
C ILE A 148 -23.43 16.87 -8.44
N LYS A 149 -23.11 15.66 -8.94
CA LYS A 149 -23.03 15.35 -10.37
C LYS A 149 -24.28 14.71 -10.97
N THR A 150 -25.07 13.98 -10.19
CA THR A 150 -26.27 13.25 -10.67
C THR A 150 -27.59 13.83 -10.16
N GLY A 151 -27.56 14.62 -9.08
CA GLY A 151 -28.75 15.06 -8.36
C GLY A 151 -29.40 13.97 -7.49
N GLN A 152 -28.81 12.77 -7.41
CA GLN A 152 -29.31 11.65 -6.61
C GLN A 152 -28.37 11.35 -5.45
N LEU A 153 -28.94 11.31 -4.24
CA LEU A 153 -28.22 10.97 -3.03
C LEU A 153 -28.45 9.49 -2.71
N ILE A 154 -27.38 8.72 -2.81
CA ILE A 154 -27.39 7.26 -2.69
C ILE A 154 -26.58 6.94 -1.43
N SER A 155 -27.17 6.19 -0.49
CA SER A 155 -26.42 5.66 0.66
C SER A 155 -25.58 4.46 0.20
N LEU A 156 -24.26 4.57 0.37
CA LEU A 156 -23.28 3.62 -0.15
C LEU A 156 -22.74 2.74 0.98
N SER A 157 -22.34 1.51 0.66
CA SER A 157 -21.84 0.58 1.67
C SER A 157 -20.43 0.92 2.11
N GLU A 158 -20.26 1.18 3.40
CA GLU A 158 -18.95 1.26 4.01
C GLU A 158 -18.45 -0.11 4.51
N GLN A 159 -19.34 -1.10 4.62
CA GLN A 159 -18.98 -2.48 4.96
C GLN A 159 -18.22 -3.17 3.83
N GLU A 160 -18.56 -2.90 2.56
CA GLU A 160 -17.79 -3.36 1.40
C GLU A 160 -16.31 -2.93 1.51
N LEU A 161 -16.05 -1.72 2.05
CA LEU A 161 -14.68 -1.24 2.28
C LEU A 161 -14.02 -1.92 3.48
N VAL A 162 -14.75 -2.11 4.58
CA VAL A 162 -14.25 -2.80 5.80
C VAL A 162 -13.88 -4.26 5.54
N ASP A 163 -14.64 -4.97 4.70
CA ASP A 163 -14.40 -6.38 4.37
C ASP A 163 -13.43 -6.59 3.21
N CYS A 164 -13.42 -5.70 2.20
CA CYS A 164 -12.72 -5.91 0.93
C CYS A 164 -11.48 -5.02 0.69
N ASP A 165 -11.32 -3.86 1.35
CA ASP A 165 -10.10 -3.05 1.19
C ASP A 165 -8.96 -3.60 2.06
N TYR A 166 -8.37 -4.71 1.59
CA TYR A 166 -7.19 -5.33 2.17
C TYR A 166 -5.91 -4.48 2.12
N THR A 167 -5.96 -3.27 1.53
CA THR A 167 -4.85 -2.31 1.66
C THR A 167 -4.89 -1.57 3.01
N ASP A 168 -6.06 -1.55 3.64
CA ASP A 168 -6.33 -1.10 5.00
C ASP A 168 -6.66 -2.28 5.94
N ASN A 169 -6.94 -2.00 7.21
CA ASN A 169 -7.00 -3.02 8.28
C ASN A 169 -8.43 -3.15 8.85
N GLY A 170 -9.45 -2.97 7.99
CA GLY A 170 -10.86 -2.98 8.37
C GLY A 170 -11.15 -2.02 9.52
N CYS A 171 -11.85 -2.50 10.55
CA CYS A 171 -12.21 -1.71 11.73
C CYS A 171 -11.02 -1.15 12.54
N ASN A 172 -9.78 -1.61 12.32
CA ASN A 172 -8.63 -1.21 13.14
C ASN A 172 -8.05 0.16 12.74
N TRP A 173 -7.73 0.34 11.45
CA TRP A 173 -7.26 1.61 10.89
C TRP A 173 -7.25 1.59 9.36
N GLY A 174 -7.45 2.76 8.75
CA GLY A 174 -7.42 2.93 7.30
C GLY A 174 -6.92 4.31 6.84
N TRP A 175 -6.95 4.52 5.53
CA TRP A 175 -6.32 5.63 4.82
C TRP A 175 -7.19 6.05 3.64
N VAL A 176 -7.91 7.16 3.77
CA VAL A 176 -8.90 7.61 2.77
C VAL A 176 -8.33 7.76 1.34
N ASP A 177 -7.04 8.07 1.20
CA ASP A 177 -6.35 8.07 -0.11
C ASP A 177 -6.34 6.69 -0.79
N LYS A 178 -6.18 5.61 -0.03
CA LYS A 178 -6.31 4.25 -0.53
C LYS A 178 -7.77 3.86 -0.75
N THR A 179 -8.67 4.33 0.11
CA THR A 179 -10.10 4.02 -0.01
C THR A 179 -10.68 4.62 -1.30
N PHE A 180 -10.29 5.84 -1.68
CA PHE A 180 -10.63 6.41 -2.99
C PHE A 180 -9.98 5.63 -4.15
N ASP A 181 -8.71 5.24 -4.00
CA ASP A 181 -7.98 4.39 -4.97
C ASP A 181 -8.67 3.02 -5.16
N PHE A 182 -9.21 2.42 -4.09
CA PHE A 182 -10.02 1.19 -4.10
C PHE A 182 -11.34 1.41 -4.87
N ILE A 183 -12.14 2.40 -4.50
CA ILE A 183 -13.45 2.67 -5.13
C ILE A 183 -13.26 3.00 -6.62
N ALA A 184 -12.22 3.74 -7.00
CA ALA A 184 -11.89 4.00 -8.40
C ALA A 184 -11.49 2.73 -9.17
N ARG A 185 -10.70 1.83 -8.57
CA ARG A 185 -10.22 0.59 -9.21
C ARG A 185 -11.30 -0.47 -9.38
N PHE A 186 -12.18 -0.64 -8.40
CA PHE A 186 -13.27 -1.63 -8.45
C PHE A 186 -14.53 -1.12 -9.18
N GLY A 187 -14.41 -0.01 -9.93
CA GLY A 187 -15.50 0.56 -10.72
C GLY A 187 -16.64 1.12 -9.86
N GLY A 188 -16.38 1.40 -8.58
CA GLY A 188 -17.36 1.88 -7.61
C GLY A 188 -17.52 1.01 -6.37
N VAL A 189 -18.64 1.24 -5.69
CA VAL A 189 -19.05 0.59 -4.42
C VAL A 189 -20.57 0.30 -4.43
N SER A 190 -21.04 -0.71 -3.71
CA SER A 190 -22.47 -1.03 -3.52
C SER A 190 -23.23 0.08 -2.79
N SER A 191 -24.56 -0.02 -2.80
CA SER A 191 -25.40 0.68 -1.81
C SER A 191 -25.37 -0.04 -0.46
N GLU A 192 -25.64 0.69 0.63
CA GLU A 192 -25.80 0.11 1.98
C GLU A 192 -26.94 -0.93 2.00
N ALA A 193 -27.98 -0.76 1.19
CA ALA A 193 -29.06 -1.74 1.05
C ALA A 193 -28.58 -3.08 0.46
N GLU A 194 -27.59 -3.07 -0.44
CA GLU A 194 -27.04 -4.27 -1.07
C GLU A 194 -25.94 -4.91 -0.22
N TYR A 195 -25.17 -4.14 0.56
CA TYR A 195 -24.10 -4.66 1.43
C TYR A 195 -24.16 -3.96 2.80
N PRO A 196 -25.08 -4.35 3.70
CA PRO A 196 -25.35 -3.62 4.94
C PRO A 196 -24.21 -3.65 5.97
N TYR A 197 -24.11 -2.60 6.78
CA TYR A 197 -23.13 -2.45 7.85
C TYR A 197 -23.36 -3.40 9.02
N THR A 198 -22.31 -4.14 9.38
CA THR A 198 -22.26 -5.07 10.51
C THR A 198 -21.38 -4.58 11.66
N GLY A 199 -20.43 -3.68 11.37
CA GLY A 199 -19.50 -3.12 12.36
C GLY A 199 -18.35 -4.04 12.78
N ALA A 200 -18.22 -5.21 12.16
CA ALA A 200 -17.09 -6.13 12.30
C ALA A 200 -16.43 -6.38 10.94
N ILE A 201 -15.25 -6.98 10.93
CA ILE A 201 -14.61 -7.45 9.69
C ILE A 201 -15.13 -8.86 9.39
N ASP A 202 -15.76 -9.05 8.24
CA ASP A 202 -16.11 -10.38 7.70
C ASP A 202 -15.34 -10.66 6.40
N ASN A 203 -15.65 -11.78 5.75
CA ASN A 203 -15.07 -12.21 4.51
C ASN A 203 -15.73 -11.45 3.35
N CYS A 204 -14.93 -10.63 2.64
CA CYS A 204 -15.38 -9.89 1.46
C CYS A 204 -16.30 -10.71 0.55
N ASN A 205 -17.54 -10.23 0.37
CA ASN A 205 -18.46 -10.84 -0.56
C ASN A 205 -18.10 -10.45 -2.00
N ILE A 206 -17.14 -11.17 -2.59
CA ILE A 206 -16.61 -10.95 -3.95
C ILE A 206 -17.73 -10.86 -5.00
N THR A 207 -18.82 -11.62 -4.84
CA THR A 207 -19.98 -11.55 -5.74
C THR A 207 -20.64 -10.17 -5.71
N LYS A 208 -20.89 -9.61 -4.52
CA LYS A 208 -21.43 -8.24 -4.38
C LYS A 208 -20.42 -7.20 -4.88
N LEU A 209 -19.16 -7.29 -4.45
CA LEU A 209 -18.05 -6.42 -4.87
C LEU A 209 -17.90 -6.30 -6.39
N LEU A 210 -18.29 -7.32 -7.16
CA LEU A 210 -18.15 -7.34 -8.63
C LEU A 210 -19.48 -7.14 -9.40
N GLN A 211 -20.64 -7.23 -8.76
CA GLN A 211 -21.95 -7.13 -9.43
C GLN A 211 -22.73 -5.87 -9.05
N ASN A 212 -22.58 -5.38 -7.81
CA ASN A 212 -23.34 -4.26 -7.29
C ASN A 212 -22.46 -2.99 -7.25
N LYS A 213 -22.81 -2.01 -8.09
CA LYS A 213 -22.13 -0.69 -8.12
C LYS A 213 -23.18 0.41 -8.20
N ALA A 214 -23.35 1.11 -7.08
CA ALA A 214 -24.32 2.19 -6.91
C ALA A 214 -23.71 3.58 -7.15
N ALA A 215 -22.40 3.73 -6.94
CA ALA A 215 -21.63 4.94 -7.26
C ALA A 215 -20.18 4.61 -7.62
N SER A 216 -19.54 5.47 -8.40
CA SER A 216 -18.12 5.37 -8.78
C SER A 216 -17.43 6.74 -8.85
N ILE A 217 -16.10 6.74 -8.75
CA ILE A 217 -15.21 7.91 -8.90
C ILE A 217 -14.08 7.59 -9.87
N GLY A 218 -13.51 8.60 -10.51
CA GLY A 218 -12.40 8.46 -11.46
C GLY A 218 -11.01 8.57 -10.85
N GLY A 219 -10.90 9.00 -9.59
CA GLY A 219 -9.62 9.21 -8.89
C GLY A 219 -9.77 10.15 -7.70
N TYR A 220 -8.65 10.68 -7.20
CA TYR A 220 -8.60 11.66 -6.12
C TYR A 220 -7.35 12.55 -6.20
N GLU A 221 -7.39 13.68 -5.49
CA GLU A 221 -6.24 14.53 -5.22
C GLU A 221 -6.08 14.80 -3.71
N TYR A 222 -4.88 15.24 -3.33
CA TYR A 222 -4.63 15.85 -2.03
C TYR A 222 -4.83 17.37 -2.13
N VAL A 223 -5.53 17.96 -1.17
CA VAL A 223 -5.51 19.41 -0.98
C VAL A 223 -4.14 19.82 -0.45
N PRO A 224 -3.54 20.94 -0.91
CA PRO A 224 -2.32 21.51 -0.35
C PRO A 224 -2.35 21.64 1.18
N SER A 225 -1.36 21.03 1.85
CA SER A 225 -1.28 21.03 3.31
C SER A 225 -0.90 22.39 3.88
N ASN A 226 -1.47 22.75 5.02
CA ASN A 226 -1.29 24.02 5.74
C ASN A 226 -1.93 25.23 5.04
N ASP A 227 -3.02 25.01 4.29
CA ASP A 227 -3.75 26.05 3.57
C ASP A 227 -5.27 25.87 3.69
N GLU A 228 -5.87 26.57 4.66
CA GLU A 228 -7.33 26.65 4.82
C GLU A 228 -8.05 27.30 3.62
N THR A 229 -7.35 28.03 2.74
CA THR A 229 -7.93 28.62 1.52
C THR A 229 -8.07 27.56 0.44
N MET A 230 -7.03 26.74 0.21
CA MET A 230 -7.11 25.63 -0.73
C MET A 230 -8.13 24.57 -0.27
N LEU A 231 -8.24 24.35 1.05
CA LEU A 231 -9.32 23.53 1.61
C LEU A 231 -10.71 24.16 1.36
N MET A 232 -10.85 25.48 1.49
CA MET A 232 -12.12 26.18 1.22
C MET A 232 -12.51 26.04 -0.25
N ASN A 233 -11.56 26.16 -1.18
CA ASN A 233 -11.78 25.96 -2.61
C ASN A 233 -12.29 24.54 -2.93
N ALA A 234 -11.73 23.50 -2.29
CA ALA A 234 -12.19 22.12 -2.46
C ALA A 234 -13.57 21.89 -1.83
N VAL A 235 -13.77 22.30 -0.57
CA VAL A 235 -15.05 22.18 0.17
C VAL A 235 -16.20 22.89 -0.53
N ALA A 236 -15.91 24.00 -1.22
CA ALA A 236 -16.91 24.72 -1.99
C ALA A 236 -17.38 24.01 -3.27
N ASN A 237 -16.63 23.00 -3.75
CA ASN A 237 -16.98 22.22 -4.92
C ASN A 237 -17.54 20.83 -4.58
N GLN A 238 -17.20 20.28 -3.40
CA GLN A 238 -17.62 18.96 -2.91
C GLN A 238 -17.20 18.75 -1.44
N PRO A 239 -17.79 17.80 -0.69
CA PRO A 239 -17.24 17.40 0.60
C PRO A 239 -15.80 16.87 0.48
N VAL A 240 -14.99 17.14 1.50
CA VAL A 240 -13.55 16.81 1.55
C VAL A 240 -13.26 15.99 2.79
N SER A 241 -12.59 14.86 2.63
CA SER A 241 -12.20 13.99 3.75
C SER A 241 -10.92 14.55 4.39
N VAL A 242 -10.94 14.79 5.71
CA VAL A 242 -9.80 15.34 6.46
C VAL A 242 -9.44 14.45 7.64
N ASN A 243 -8.15 14.41 7.99
CA ASN A 243 -7.67 13.80 9.23
C ASN A 243 -7.38 14.89 10.28
N ILE A 244 -7.61 14.60 11.56
CA ILE A 244 -7.46 15.50 12.70
C ILE A 244 -6.93 14.76 13.93
N ASP A 245 -6.44 15.50 14.92
CA ASP A 245 -6.37 15.01 16.30
C ASP A 245 -7.77 14.96 16.93
N GLY A 246 -8.31 13.74 17.08
CA GLY A 246 -9.53 13.46 17.83
C GLY A 246 -9.30 13.11 19.30
N SER A 247 -8.06 13.21 19.82
CA SER A 247 -7.73 12.62 21.12
C SER A 247 -8.35 13.31 22.33
N GLY A 248 -8.52 14.63 22.26
CA GLY A 248 -8.88 15.43 23.43
C GLY A 248 -10.23 15.06 24.05
N SER A 249 -10.29 14.98 25.38
CA SER A 249 -11.54 14.81 26.14
C SER A 249 -12.64 15.84 25.78
N PRO A 250 -12.32 17.11 25.39
CA PRO A 250 -13.33 18.01 24.86
C PRO A 250 -13.95 17.58 23.52
N PHE A 251 -13.22 16.82 22.70
CA PHE A 251 -13.75 16.24 21.45
C PHE A 251 -14.60 15.01 21.74
N GLN A 252 -14.16 14.12 22.64
CA GLN A 252 -14.92 12.95 23.12
C GLN A 252 -16.35 13.34 23.56
N HIS A 253 -16.49 14.43 24.32
CA HIS A 253 -17.75 14.87 24.90
C HIS A 253 -18.39 16.09 24.19
N TYR A 254 -17.95 16.47 22.99
CA TYR A 254 -18.49 17.64 22.28
C TYR A 254 -20.02 17.50 22.03
N SER A 255 -20.76 18.58 22.32
CA SER A 255 -22.23 18.63 22.15
C SER A 255 -22.75 19.84 21.36
N GLY A 256 -21.92 20.85 21.07
CA GLY A 256 -22.29 21.94 20.17
C GLY A 256 -21.58 23.28 20.43
N GLY A 257 -21.72 24.22 19.50
CA GLY A 257 -20.97 25.47 19.44
C GLY A 257 -19.67 25.35 18.64
N ILE A 258 -18.91 26.44 18.52
CA ILE A 258 -17.71 26.48 17.67
C ILE A 258 -16.50 26.01 18.47
N PHE A 259 -15.92 24.87 18.04
CA PHE A 259 -14.79 24.20 18.68
C PHE A 259 -13.46 24.84 18.30
N ASP A 260 -12.72 25.31 19.30
CA ASP A 260 -11.40 25.95 19.19
C ASP A 260 -10.31 25.28 20.06
N GLY A 261 -10.47 23.98 20.34
CA GLY A 261 -9.54 23.19 21.15
C GLY A 261 -9.81 23.29 22.66
N PRO A 262 -8.96 22.69 23.52
CA PRO A 262 -7.63 22.17 23.21
C PRO A 262 -7.63 20.83 22.44
N CYS A 263 -6.69 20.75 21.51
CA CYS A 263 -6.27 19.57 20.76
C CYS A 263 -4.82 19.81 20.27
N ASN A 264 -4.20 18.79 19.68
CA ASN A 264 -2.86 18.84 19.11
C ASN A 264 -2.91 18.55 17.59
N THR A 265 -1.81 18.09 16.99
CA THR A 265 -1.72 17.78 15.53
C THR A 265 -1.30 16.34 15.23
N THR A 266 -1.34 15.45 16.23
CA THR A 266 -1.12 14.01 16.07
C THR A 266 -2.35 13.35 15.46
N MET A 267 -2.39 13.37 14.14
CA MET A 267 -3.53 12.98 13.31
C MET A 267 -3.91 11.50 13.54
N ASN A 268 -5.09 11.25 14.10
CA ASN A 268 -5.59 9.92 14.44
C ASN A 268 -7.06 9.67 14.05
N HIS A 269 -7.83 10.68 13.64
CA HIS A 269 -9.26 10.54 13.37
C HIS A 269 -9.68 11.19 12.06
N TYR A 270 -10.50 10.51 11.26
CA TYR A 270 -11.04 11.04 10.01
C TYR A 270 -12.46 11.59 10.21
N VAL A 271 -12.70 12.78 9.65
CA VAL A 271 -14.02 13.42 9.52
C VAL A 271 -14.17 13.98 8.10
N THR A 272 -15.38 14.30 7.65
CA THR A 272 -15.59 14.91 6.32
C THR A 272 -15.99 16.36 6.49
N VAL A 273 -15.22 17.30 5.99
CA VAL A 273 -15.66 18.70 5.91
C VAL A 273 -16.72 18.79 4.82
N VAL A 274 -17.95 19.02 5.25
CA VAL A 274 -19.17 19.07 4.42
C VAL A 274 -19.64 20.51 4.19
N GLY A 275 -18.89 21.49 4.65
CA GLY A 275 -19.31 22.88 4.58
C GLY A 275 -18.46 23.85 5.39
N TYR A 276 -18.89 25.10 5.37
CA TYR A 276 -18.36 26.19 6.19
C TYR A 276 -19.42 27.28 6.33
N GLY A 277 -19.20 28.23 7.24
CA GLY A 277 -20.05 29.41 7.42
C GLY A 277 -19.46 30.41 8.40
N GLU A 278 -20.28 31.38 8.78
CA GLU A 278 -19.98 32.43 9.76
C GLU A 278 -21.18 32.58 10.71
N ASP A 279 -20.95 32.80 11.99
CA ASP A 279 -22.03 33.01 12.97
C ASP A 279 -22.46 34.49 13.07
N GLU A 280 -23.54 34.76 13.82
CA GLU A 280 -24.08 36.11 14.04
C GLU A 280 -23.09 37.11 14.67
N ARG A 281 -21.90 36.65 15.09
CA ARG A 281 -20.84 37.44 15.73
C ARG A 281 -19.61 37.61 14.84
N GLY A 282 -19.64 37.10 13.61
CA GLY A 282 -18.48 37.09 12.69
C GLY A 282 -17.51 35.92 12.94
N THR A 283 -17.90 34.92 13.72
CA THR A 283 -17.05 33.75 14.01
C THR A 283 -17.18 32.73 12.88
N LYS A 284 -16.14 32.59 12.08
CA LYS A 284 -16.11 31.61 10.98
C LYS A 284 -15.89 30.20 11.49
N TYR A 285 -16.52 29.23 10.82
CA TYR A 285 -16.40 27.82 11.13
C TYR A 285 -16.42 26.93 9.88
N TRP A 286 -15.77 25.78 9.98
CA TRP A 286 -16.01 24.61 9.14
C TRP A 286 -17.21 23.82 9.68
N ILE A 287 -17.90 23.07 8.83
CA ILE A 287 -18.89 22.06 9.24
C ILE A 287 -18.32 20.69 8.88
N ALA A 288 -18.15 19.80 9.86
CA ALA A 288 -17.62 18.46 9.64
C ALA A 288 -18.60 17.35 10.08
N LYS A 289 -18.88 16.40 9.16
CA LYS A 289 -19.53 15.10 9.42
C LYS A 289 -18.59 14.27 10.28
N ASN A 290 -19.00 13.95 11.50
CA ASN A 290 -18.32 12.99 12.36
C ASN A 290 -19.04 11.64 12.33
N SER A 291 -18.38 10.63 12.89
CA SER A 291 -18.55 9.26 12.48
C SER A 291 -19.33 8.36 13.45
N TRP A 292 -19.95 8.97 14.46
CA TRP A 292 -20.43 8.29 15.66
C TRP A 292 -21.95 8.37 15.84
N GLY A 293 -22.68 8.68 14.76
CA GLY A 293 -24.15 8.81 14.77
C GLY A 293 -24.65 10.15 15.30
N ALA A 294 -25.97 10.33 15.24
CA ALA A 294 -26.61 11.62 15.56
C ALA A 294 -26.61 11.99 17.06
N THR A 295 -26.30 11.03 17.93
CA THR A 295 -26.17 11.15 19.40
C THR A 295 -24.93 11.90 19.86
N TRP A 296 -23.96 12.17 18.96
CA TRP A 296 -22.75 12.92 19.26
C TRP A 296 -22.78 14.30 18.56
N GLY A 297 -22.31 15.36 19.24
CA GLY A 297 -22.22 16.70 18.66
C GLY A 297 -23.56 17.26 18.17
N GLU A 298 -23.52 18.05 17.11
CA GLU A 298 -24.68 18.77 16.56
C GLU A 298 -25.49 17.90 15.58
N ASN A 299 -26.00 16.76 16.05
CA ASN A 299 -26.64 15.68 15.25
C ASN A 299 -25.64 14.88 14.39
N GLY A 300 -24.49 14.53 14.94
CA GLY A 300 -23.38 13.87 14.23
C GLY A 300 -22.35 14.83 13.63
N TYR A 301 -22.46 16.13 13.94
CA TYR A 301 -21.64 17.19 13.36
C TYR A 301 -20.79 17.91 14.40
N ILE A 302 -19.69 18.50 13.95
CA ILE A 302 -18.92 19.48 14.72
C ILE A 302 -18.63 20.70 13.86
N ARG A 303 -18.73 21.88 14.48
CA ARG A 303 -18.25 23.13 13.90
C ARG A 303 -16.87 23.47 14.45
N PHE A 304 -15.82 23.31 13.64
CA PHE A 304 -14.46 23.76 13.98
C PHE A 304 -14.30 25.24 13.66
N LYS A 305 -13.60 26.00 14.49
CA LYS A 305 -13.23 27.39 14.18
C LYS A 305 -12.35 27.44 12.93
N LYS A 306 -12.66 28.37 12.01
CA LYS A 306 -11.95 28.62 10.75
C LYS A 306 -11.21 29.97 10.80
N ASP A 307 -10.20 30.16 9.95
CA ASP A 307 -9.35 31.34 9.87
C ASP A 307 -8.58 31.57 11.19
N VAL A 308 -7.89 30.53 11.66
CA VAL A 308 -7.03 30.55 12.86
C VAL A 308 -5.55 30.81 12.52
N ASP A 309 -4.78 31.36 13.47
CA ASP A 309 -3.36 31.70 13.25
C ASP A 309 -2.45 30.48 12.96
N ALA A 310 -2.86 29.29 13.39
CA ALA A 310 -2.18 28.03 13.11
C ALA A 310 -2.53 27.55 11.69
N LYS A 311 -1.54 27.49 10.80
CA LYS A 311 -1.72 27.12 9.38
C LYS A 311 -2.21 25.69 9.21
N GLU A 312 -1.90 24.84 10.19
CA GLU A 312 -2.35 23.47 10.35
C GLU A 312 -3.87 23.37 10.49
N GLY A 313 -4.57 24.47 10.80
CA GLY A 313 -5.98 24.50 11.17
C GLY A 313 -6.23 23.96 12.58
N VAL A 314 -7.46 24.11 13.08
CA VAL A 314 -7.84 23.54 14.39
C VAL A 314 -7.68 22.01 14.34
N CYS A 315 -6.97 21.46 15.33
CA CYS A 315 -6.65 20.03 15.45
C CYS A 315 -5.92 19.42 14.24
N GLY A 316 -5.25 20.22 13.40
CA GLY A 316 -4.56 19.72 12.19
C GLY A 316 -5.45 19.54 10.96
N LEU A 317 -6.67 20.08 10.96
CA LEU A 317 -7.68 19.94 9.91
C LEU A 317 -7.20 20.32 8.48
N ALA A 318 -6.15 21.15 8.35
CA ALA A 318 -5.54 21.52 7.06
C ALA A 318 -4.23 20.76 6.73
N LEU A 319 -3.75 19.81 7.55
CA LEU A 319 -2.52 19.05 7.30
C LEU A 319 -2.71 17.87 6.32
N MET A 320 -3.88 17.24 6.33
CA MET A 320 -4.22 16.08 5.50
C MET A 320 -5.70 16.12 5.10
N ALA A 321 -5.95 16.69 3.93
CA ALA A 321 -7.26 16.75 3.30
C ALA A 321 -7.20 16.15 1.88
N SER A 322 -8.22 15.41 1.47
CA SER A 322 -8.28 14.70 0.17
C SER A 322 -9.69 14.76 -0.43
N SER A 323 -9.76 14.92 -1.76
CA SER A 323 -11.02 15.07 -2.52
C SER A 323 -11.03 14.13 -3.73
N CYS A 324 -12.13 13.40 -3.93
CA CYS A 324 -12.30 12.46 -5.04
C CYS A 324 -12.95 13.11 -6.27
N HIS A 325 -12.56 12.70 -7.47
CA HIS A 325 -13.05 13.27 -8.73
C HIS A 325 -14.05 12.37 -9.43
N PHE A 326 -15.03 12.98 -10.11
CA PHE A 326 -15.95 12.27 -11.01
C PHE A 326 -15.35 12.16 -12.42
N ILE A 327 -15.70 11.11 -13.17
CA ILE A 327 -15.08 10.78 -14.46
C ILE A 327 -15.35 11.88 -15.51
N PHE A 328 -14.30 12.43 -16.10
CA PHE A 328 -14.36 13.32 -17.27
C PHE A 328 -13.44 12.82 -18.40
N LEU A 329 -14.02 12.55 -19.57
CA LEU A 329 -13.28 12.22 -20.79
C LEU A 329 -12.88 13.49 -21.54
N SER A 330 -11.58 13.82 -21.52
CA SER A 330 -11.02 15.01 -22.17
C SER A 330 -9.83 14.63 -23.04
N ILE A 331 -9.99 14.68 -24.37
CA ILE A 331 -8.92 14.44 -25.35
C ILE A 331 -8.48 15.78 -25.95
N ILE A 332 -7.21 16.17 -25.77
CA ILE A 332 -6.56 17.22 -26.56
C ILE A 332 -5.13 16.78 -26.90
N ALA A 333 -4.73 16.94 -28.16
CA ALA A 333 -3.37 16.70 -28.64
C ALA A 333 -2.99 17.75 -29.69
N THR A 334 -1.77 18.30 -29.61
CA THR A 334 -1.17 19.17 -30.65
C THR A 334 0.36 19.09 -30.62
N THR A 335 0.99 19.30 -31.79
CA THR A 335 2.44 19.17 -32.03
C THR A 335 3.06 20.49 -32.53
N ALA A 336 4.37 20.69 -32.32
CA ALA A 336 5.18 21.76 -32.95
C ALA A 336 6.67 21.37 -33.05
N LEU A 337 7.48 22.09 -33.85
CA LEU A 337 8.78 21.61 -34.37
C LEU A 337 9.93 22.66 -34.42
N LEU A 338 11.09 22.26 -33.86
CA LEU A 338 12.46 22.27 -34.45
C LEU A 338 13.25 23.58 -34.76
N ARG A 339 14.58 23.51 -34.48
CA ARG A 339 15.79 24.17 -35.10
C ARG A 339 16.57 25.18 -34.22
N CYS A 340 17.91 25.38 -34.35
CA CYS A 340 19.07 24.54 -34.76
C CYS A 340 20.42 25.33 -34.55
N LEU A 341 21.59 24.70 -34.82
CA LEU A 341 22.99 25.25 -34.88
C LEU A 341 23.70 25.52 -33.53
N GLU A 342 25.04 25.50 -33.33
CA GLU A 342 26.26 24.81 -33.86
C GLU A 342 27.49 25.28 -32.98
N VAL A 343 28.79 24.91 -32.99
CA VAL A 343 29.77 24.16 -33.83
C VAL A 343 30.95 23.62 -32.96
N ALA A 344 31.64 22.54 -33.38
CA ALA A 344 33.04 22.13 -33.02
C ALA A 344 33.34 21.68 -31.55
N SER A 345 34.42 20.94 -31.25
CA SER A 345 35.62 20.54 -32.04
C SER A 345 35.99 19.03 -31.92
N LEU A 346 37.09 18.62 -32.58
CA LEU A 346 37.56 17.23 -32.66
C LEU A 346 38.48 16.81 -31.51
N ASP A 347 38.44 15.52 -31.16
CA ASP A 347 39.66 14.71 -31.15
C ASP A 347 39.38 13.24 -31.53
N LYS A 348 40.42 12.50 -31.97
CA LYS A 348 40.25 11.14 -32.54
C LYS A 348 40.03 10.06 -31.46
N PRO A 349 39.06 9.14 -31.61
CA PRO A 349 38.82 8.09 -30.64
C PRO A 349 39.16 6.67 -31.14
N GLU A 350 39.28 5.72 -30.22
CA GLU A 350 39.48 4.29 -30.51
C GLU A 350 38.20 3.60 -31.05
N TYR A 351 38.34 2.34 -31.49
CA TYR A 351 37.51 1.68 -32.50
C TYR A 351 35.98 1.75 -32.29
N TRP A 352 35.49 1.71 -31.04
CA TRP A 352 34.05 1.68 -30.72
C TRP A 352 33.41 3.06 -30.51
N LEU A 353 34.20 4.11 -30.44
CA LEU A 353 33.85 5.38 -29.80
C LEU A 353 33.49 6.51 -30.77
N THR A 354 32.98 6.18 -31.95
CA THR A 354 32.49 7.15 -32.94
C THR A 354 30.98 7.35 -32.81
N PRO A 355 30.46 8.58 -33.02
CA PRO A 355 29.01 8.81 -33.04
C PRO A 355 28.28 7.89 -34.04
N GLU A 356 28.90 7.61 -35.19
CA GLU A 356 28.38 6.69 -36.21
C GLU A 356 28.07 5.27 -35.69
N ARG A 357 28.86 4.76 -34.73
CA ARG A 357 28.57 3.45 -34.11
C ARG A 357 27.45 3.54 -33.09
N HIS A 358 27.35 4.64 -32.35
CA HIS A 358 26.20 4.88 -31.49
C HIS A 358 24.91 5.06 -32.31
N GLU A 359 24.93 5.76 -33.46
CA GLU A 359 23.77 5.83 -34.38
C GLU A 359 23.36 4.44 -34.90
N LYS A 360 24.32 3.57 -35.26
CA LYS A 360 24.03 2.18 -35.67
C LYS A 360 23.46 1.34 -34.53
N TRP A 361 24.01 1.46 -33.32
CA TRP A 361 23.48 0.77 -32.14
C TRP A 361 22.07 1.28 -31.77
N MET A 362 21.83 2.59 -31.83
CA MET A 362 20.50 3.15 -31.61
C MET A 362 19.49 2.63 -32.64
N ALA A 363 19.87 2.56 -33.92
CA ALA A 363 19.02 2.00 -34.97
C ALA A 363 18.76 0.49 -34.77
N GLN A 364 19.76 -0.28 -34.35
CA GLN A 364 19.64 -1.71 -34.05
C GLN A 364 18.66 -1.99 -32.89
N TYR A 365 18.68 -1.17 -31.84
CA TYR A 365 17.88 -1.35 -30.64
C TYR A 365 16.64 -0.43 -30.54
N GLY A 366 16.27 0.25 -31.64
CA GLY A 366 15.09 1.12 -31.71
C GLY A 366 15.12 2.31 -30.75
N ARG A 367 16.30 2.81 -30.38
CA ARG A 367 16.49 3.85 -29.38
C ARG A 367 16.17 5.24 -29.94
N VAL A 368 15.22 5.91 -29.28
CA VAL A 368 14.83 7.30 -29.54
C VAL A 368 14.83 8.04 -28.21
N TYR A 369 15.36 9.26 -28.18
CA TYR A 369 15.47 10.08 -26.97
C TYR A 369 14.66 11.37 -27.10
N LYS A 370 14.23 11.93 -25.96
CA LYS A 370 13.35 13.11 -25.89
C LYS A 370 13.91 14.38 -26.57
N ASP A 371 15.21 14.59 -26.47
CA ASP A 371 15.92 15.78 -26.94
C ASP A 371 17.41 15.48 -27.16
N ALA A 372 18.14 16.49 -27.67
CA ALA A 372 19.57 16.38 -27.95
C ALA A 372 20.43 16.21 -26.68
N ASP A 373 20.01 16.79 -25.56
CA ASP A 373 20.74 16.72 -24.29
C ASP A 373 20.67 15.31 -23.68
N GLU A 374 19.50 14.67 -23.72
CA GLU A 374 19.36 13.26 -23.34
C GLU A 374 20.16 12.37 -24.31
N LYS A 375 20.12 12.64 -25.62
CA LYS A 375 20.94 11.91 -26.60
C LYS A 375 22.44 12.01 -26.31
N GLN A 376 22.91 13.17 -25.88
CA GLN A 376 24.32 13.40 -25.52
C GLN A 376 24.68 12.74 -24.17
N ARG A 377 23.78 12.77 -23.17
CA ARG A 377 23.91 12.02 -21.91
C ARG A 377 24.03 10.51 -22.17
N ARG A 378 23.09 9.96 -22.95
CA ARG A 378 23.02 8.54 -23.29
C ARG A 378 24.24 8.10 -24.09
N TYR A 379 24.72 8.91 -25.03
CA TYR A 379 25.96 8.66 -25.75
C TYR A 379 27.19 8.59 -24.83
N LYS A 380 27.27 9.46 -23.80
CA LYS A 380 28.35 9.39 -22.80
C LYS A 380 28.28 8.07 -22.01
N ILE A 381 27.11 7.71 -21.48
CA ILE A 381 26.92 6.46 -20.73
C ILE A 381 27.28 5.25 -21.60
N PHE A 382 26.82 5.23 -22.86
CA PHE A 382 27.17 4.21 -23.85
C PHE A 382 28.67 4.10 -24.07
N LYS A 383 29.38 5.23 -24.20
CA LYS A 383 30.84 5.27 -24.32
C LYS A 383 31.54 4.72 -23.08
N ASP A 384 31.13 5.14 -21.89
CA ASP A 384 31.77 4.73 -20.64
C ASP A 384 31.56 3.22 -20.38
N ASN A 385 30.36 2.69 -20.65
CA ASN A 385 30.07 1.25 -20.60
C ASN A 385 30.82 0.44 -21.68
N ALA A 386 30.90 0.93 -22.93
CA ALA A 386 31.65 0.25 -23.99
C ALA A 386 33.15 0.13 -23.68
N ASN A 387 33.75 1.17 -23.08
CA ASN A 387 35.13 1.12 -22.58
C ASN A 387 35.31 0.07 -21.48
N TYR A 388 34.37 -0.04 -20.54
CA TYR A 388 34.39 -1.05 -19.49
C TYR A 388 34.30 -2.47 -20.07
N ILE A 389 33.40 -2.72 -21.02
CA ILE A 389 33.24 -3.99 -21.73
C ILE A 389 34.55 -4.39 -22.44
N GLU A 390 35.18 -3.47 -23.18
CA GLU A 390 36.44 -3.74 -23.89
C GLU A 390 37.61 -3.98 -22.92
N ALA A 391 37.70 -3.21 -21.83
CA ALA A 391 38.72 -3.40 -20.81
C ALA A 391 38.59 -4.75 -20.08
N PHE A 392 37.38 -5.14 -19.70
CA PHE A 392 37.08 -6.42 -19.04
C PHE A 392 37.44 -7.61 -19.94
N ASN A 393 36.96 -7.61 -21.18
CA ASN A 393 37.24 -8.69 -22.13
C ASN A 393 38.74 -8.79 -22.48
N LYS A 394 39.46 -7.66 -22.49
CA LYS A 394 40.92 -7.58 -22.71
C LYS A 394 41.74 -8.04 -21.51
N GLU A 395 41.19 -7.94 -20.29
CA GLU A 395 41.84 -8.44 -19.07
C GLU A 395 41.79 -9.97 -18.99
N GLY A 396 40.74 -10.62 -19.50
CA GLY A 396 40.71 -12.06 -19.77
C GLY A 396 40.83 -12.98 -18.54
N LYS A 397 40.56 -12.47 -17.33
CA LYS A 397 40.67 -13.22 -16.07
C LYS A 397 39.45 -14.10 -15.73
N HIS A 398 38.33 -13.88 -16.42
CA HIS A 398 37.03 -14.48 -16.12
C HIS A 398 36.63 -15.53 -17.15
N LYS A 399 35.78 -16.49 -16.75
CA LYS A 399 35.24 -17.54 -17.64
C LYS A 399 34.09 -17.07 -18.54
N TYR A 400 33.75 -15.78 -18.52
CA TYR A 400 32.69 -15.15 -19.29
C TYR A 400 33.16 -13.87 -19.98
N THR A 401 32.38 -13.42 -20.97
CA THR A 401 32.57 -12.15 -21.67
C THR A 401 31.41 -11.20 -21.45
N LEU A 402 31.71 -9.91 -21.53
CA LEU A 402 30.73 -8.84 -21.62
C LEU A 402 30.51 -8.43 -23.08
N GLY A 403 29.36 -7.82 -23.39
CA GLY A 403 28.99 -7.40 -24.74
C GLY A 403 28.12 -6.15 -24.75
N ILE A 404 28.21 -5.40 -25.85
CA ILE A 404 27.32 -4.28 -26.13
C ILE A 404 25.94 -4.84 -26.48
N ASN A 405 24.93 -4.50 -25.67
CA ASN A 405 23.56 -5.01 -25.77
C ASN A 405 22.54 -3.87 -25.68
N GLN A 406 21.25 -4.18 -25.52
CA GLN A 406 20.20 -3.16 -25.41
C GLN A 406 20.34 -2.24 -24.20
N PHE A 407 21.12 -2.58 -23.16
CA PHE A 407 21.24 -1.82 -21.90
C PHE A 407 22.50 -0.96 -21.81
N THR A 408 23.30 -0.87 -22.88
CA THR A 408 24.57 -0.13 -22.87
C THR A 408 24.41 1.39 -22.70
N ASP A 409 23.24 1.99 -22.98
CA ASP A 409 22.95 3.41 -22.72
C ASP A 409 22.52 3.74 -21.27
N LEU A 410 22.49 2.75 -20.37
CA LEU A 410 22.01 2.89 -18.99
C LEU A 410 23.15 2.79 -17.96
N THR A 411 23.10 3.58 -16.89
CA THR A 411 23.92 3.27 -15.70
C THR A 411 23.40 2.02 -15.01
N THR A 412 24.19 1.38 -14.15
CA THR A 412 23.74 0.18 -13.43
C THR A 412 22.59 0.48 -12.47
N GLU A 413 22.50 1.69 -11.92
CA GLU A 413 21.37 2.13 -11.09
C GLU A 413 20.08 2.33 -11.92
N GLU A 414 20.19 2.96 -13.10
CA GLU A 414 19.07 3.08 -14.05
C GLU A 414 18.60 1.70 -14.53
N PHE A 415 19.54 0.80 -14.84
CA PHE A 415 19.26 -0.57 -15.25
C PHE A 415 18.57 -1.37 -14.13
N VAL A 416 19.14 -1.41 -12.92
CA VAL A 416 18.58 -2.14 -11.78
C VAL A 416 17.18 -1.61 -11.45
N SER A 417 17.01 -0.29 -11.31
CA SER A 417 15.70 0.29 -10.95
C SER A 417 14.61 0.08 -12.00
N THR A 418 14.95 -0.04 -13.29
CA THR A 418 13.97 -0.16 -14.37
C THR A 418 13.72 -1.60 -14.84
N TYR A 419 14.72 -2.49 -14.79
CA TYR A 419 14.65 -3.85 -15.36
C TYR A 419 14.72 -4.99 -14.32
N THR A 420 14.98 -4.70 -13.05
CA THR A 420 14.94 -5.68 -11.94
C THR A 420 13.75 -5.40 -11.00
N GLY A 421 13.17 -6.44 -10.40
CA GLY A 421 11.85 -6.38 -9.76
C GLY A 421 11.47 -7.63 -8.96
N ALA A 422 12.42 -8.23 -8.27
CA ALA A 422 12.18 -9.33 -7.34
C ALA A 422 12.59 -8.95 -5.91
N ARG A 423 12.05 -9.64 -4.90
CA ARG A 423 12.60 -9.59 -3.54
C ARG A 423 12.58 -11.00 -2.92
N SER A 424 13.62 -11.33 -2.16
CA SER A 424 13.72 -12.58 -1.42
C SER A 424 12.78 -12.60 -0.21
N ARG A 425 12.22 -13.77 0.13
CA ARG A 425 11.73 -14.02 1.50
C ARG A 425 12.90 -14.04 2.48
N ASN A 426 12.63 -13.68 3.74
CA ASN A 426 13.45 -14.13 4.86
C ASN A 426 13.26 -15.65 5.04
N ALA A 427 14.33 -16.38 5.34
CA ALA A 427 14.28 -17.84 5.53
C ALA A 427 13.30 -18.30 6.64
N THR A 428 12.95 -17.42 7.59
CA THR A 428 11.95 -17.65 8.62
C THR A 428 10.50 -17.57 8.13
N LEU A 429 10.26 -17.08 6.90
CA LEU A 429 8.94 -16.88 6.27
C LEU A 429 8.71 -17.80 5.05
N MET A 430 9.64 -18.72 4.79
CA MET A 430 9.47 -19.83 3.85
C MET A 430 8.60 -20.92 4.48
N ARG A 431 7.83 -21.63 3.66
CA ARG A 431 7.17 -22.86 4.10
C ARG A 431 8.26 -23.85 4.50
N ARG A 432 8.07 -24.56 5.62
CA ARG A 432 8.92 -25.71 5.95
C ARG A 432 8.86 -26.67 4.76
N PRO A 433 9.98 -27.00 4.11
CA PRO A 433 9.97 -27.95 3.01
C PRO A 433 9.35 -29.26 3.49
N LYS A 434 8.48 -29.87 2.68
CA LYS A 434 8.23 -31.30 2.87
C LYS A 434 9.56 -32.01 2.57
N PRO A 435 9.87 -33.13 3.25
CA PRO A 435 10.93 -33.99 2.77
C PRO A 435 10.62 -34.36 1.31
N LEU A 436 11.54 -34.03 0.39
CA LEU A 436 11.45 -34.47 -1.01
C LEU A 436 11.18 -35.97 -1.00
N ARG A 437 10.15 -36.39 -1.74
CA ARG A 437 9.70 -37.77 -1.72
C ARG A 437 10.81 -38.63 -2.29
N ASN A 438 11.48 -39.38 -1.43
CA ASN A 438 12.71 -40.08 -1.76
C ASN A 438 12.36 -41.40 -2.45
N ASP A 439 11.80 -41.28 -3.66
CA ASP A 439 11.11 -42.32 -4.43
C ASP A 439 12.13 -43.27 -5.12
N GLY A 440 13.09 -43.74 -4.33
CA GLY A 440 14.31 -44.42 -4.78
C GLY A 440 15.44 -43.41 -5.00
N ALA A 441 16.47 -43.46 -4.15
CA ALA A 441 17.64 -42.60 -4.27
C ALA A 441 18.51 -43.02 -5.47
N VAL A 442 18.18 -42.45 -6.63
CA VAL A 442 19.05 -42.38 -7.81
C VAL A 442 19.78 -41.05 -7.72
N ASP A 443 21.11 -41.04 -7.83
CA ASP A 443 21.88 -39.80 -7.89
C ASP A 443 21.39 -38.95 -9.07
N PRO A 444 21.18 -37.63 -8.90
CA PRO A 444 20.70 -36.78 -9.98
C PRO A 444 21.69 -36.78 -11.16
N PRO A 445 21.23 -36.75 -12.42
CA PRO A 445 22.12 -36.79 -13.59
C PRO A 445 23.19 -35.70 -13.53
N THR A 446 24.39 -35.95 -14.05
CA THR A 446 25.50 -34.97 -14.04
C THR A 446 25.24 -33.76 -14.94
N THR A 447 24.37 -33.91 -15.92
CA THR A 447 23.87 -32.84 -16.79
C THR A 447 22.34 -32.96 -16.95
N VAL A 448 21.65 -31.83 -16.94
CA VAL A 448 20.20 -31.71 -17.15
C VAL A 448 19.96 -30.45 -17.98
N ASP A 449 19.23 -30.54 -19.08
CA ASP A 449 18.81 -29.39 -19.86
C ASP A 449 17.35 -29.57 -20.32
N TRP A 450 16.43 -28.87 -19.65
CA TRP A 450 15.01 -28.94 -19.95
C TRP A 450 14.67 -28.34 -21.33
N ARG A 451 15.57 -27.55 -21.95
CA ARG A 451 15.42 -27.08 -23.35
C ARG A 451 15.45 -28.27 -24.31
N ALA A 452 16.37 -29.20 -24.11
CA ALA A 452 16.49 -30.41 -24.93
C ALA A 452 15.31 -31.39 -24.74
N ALA A 453 14.67 -31.35 -23.57
CA ALA A 453 13.43 -32.09 -23.28
C ALA A 453 12.15 -31.37 -23.77
N GLY A 454 12.26 -30.19 -24.40
CA GLY A 454 11.12 -29.37 -24.83
C GLY A 454 10.35 -28.67 -23.71
N ALA A 455 10.78 -28.82 -22.45
CA ALA A 455 10.13 -28.26 -21.26
C ALA A 455 10.57 -26.80 -20.96
N VAL A 456 10.91 -26.04 -21.99
CA VAL A 456 11.28 -24.62 -21.92
C VAL A 456 10.75 -23.91 -23.16
N THR A 457 9.90 -22.91 -22.97
CA THR A 457 9.41 -22.03 -24.04
C THR A 457 10.50 -21.06 -24.54
N TYR A 458 10.24 -20.36 -25.63
CA TYR A 458 11.11 -19.28 -26.13
C TYR A 458 11.39 -18.20 -25.08
N VAL A 459 12.51 -17.47 -25.22
CA VAL A 459 12.83 -16.33 -24.34
C VAL A 459 11.91 -15.16 -24.66
N ARG A 460 11.32 -14.57 -23.63
CA ARG A 460 10.42 -13.40 -23.70
C ARG A 460 11.16 -12.13 -23.29
N ASP A 461 10.61 -10.96 -23.64
CA ASP A 461 11.10 -9.63 -23.19
C ASP A 461 10.03 -8.92 -22.34
N GLN A 462 10.31 -8.77 -21.04
CA GLN A 462 9.51 -7.99 -20.08
C GLN A 462 9.56 -6.47 -20.31
N GLY A 463 10.38 -6.01 -21.26
CA GLY A 463 10.81 -4.62 -21.39
C GLY A 463 9.70 -3.60 -21.57
N ALA A 464 8.46 -4.02 -21.83
CA ALA A 464 7.29 -3.15 -21.81
C ALA A 464 6.93 -2.66 -20.38
N CYS A 465 6.90 -3.51 -19.33
CA CYS A 465 6.70 -3.03 -17.94
C CYS A 465 7.75 -1.97 -17.59
N SER A 466 9.00 -2.28 -17.92
CA SER A 466 10.16 -1.43 -17.69
C SER A 466 10.04 -0.08 -18.39
N LYS A 467 9.67 -0.05 -19.68
CA LYS A 467 9.50 1.19 -20.46
C LYS A 467 8.27 2.02 -20.05
N ASN A 468 7.19 1.38 -19.60
CA ASN A 468 5.90 2.04 -19.36
C ASN A 468 5.71 2.53 -17.92
N GLN A 469 6.35 1.90 -16.93
CA GLN A 469 6.13 2.20 -15.50
C GLN A 469 7.42 2.36 -14.69
N ASN A 470 8.61 2.22 -15.30
CA ASN A 470 9.92 2.16 -14.61
C ASN A 470 10.00 1.05 -13.55
N ILE A 471 9.40 -0.12 -13.81
CA ILE A 471 9.43 -1.28 -12.90
C ILE A 471 9.35 -2.62 -13.66
N SER A 472 9.69 -3.73 -13.01
CA SER A 472 9.99 -5.02 -13.64
C SER A 472 9.07 -6.17 -13.19
N SER A 473 8.54 -6.91 -14.17
CA SER A 473 7.69 -8.09 -13.97
C SER A 473 8.46 -9.42 -13.91
N CYS A 474 9.79 -9.41 -13.71
CA CYS A 474 10.64 -10.60 -13.74
C CYS A 474 10.15 -11.76 -12.85
N TRP A 475 9.51 -11.45 -11.72
CA TRP A 475 8.90 -12.42 -10.81
C TRP A 475 7.81 -13.28 -11.47
N ALA A 476 6.96 -12.66 -12.31
CA ALA A 476 5.91 -13.36 -13.06
C ALA A 476 6.49 -14.20 -14.21
N PHE A 477 7.48 -13.68 -14.94
CA PHE A 477 8.19 -14.43 -15.99
C PHE A 477 8.94 -15.65 -15.44
N SER A 478 9.58 -15.52 -14.27
CA SER A 478 10.22 -16.64 -13.58
C SER A 478 9.20 -17.71 -13.17
N ALA A 479 8.04 -17.30 -12.62
CA ALA A 479 6.97 -18.23 -12.25
C ALA A 479 6.38 -18.94 -13.47
N VAL A 480 6.07 -18.21 -14.54
CA VAL A 480 5.52 -18.78 -15.79
C VAL A 480 6.50 -19.77 -16.42
N ALA A 481 7.79 -19.46 -16.50
CA ALA A 481 8.79 -20.40 -17.03
C ALA A 481 8.87 -21.70 -16.23
N ALA A 482 8.76 -21.64 -14.89
CA ALA A 482 8.74 -22.83 -14.05
C ALA A 482 7.43 -23.63 -14.18
N MET A 483 6.29 -22.95 -14.35
CA MET A 483 4.99 -23.60 -14.61
C MET A 483 4.97 -24.29 -15.97
N GLU A 484 5.31 -23.59 -17.05
CA GLU A 484 5.40 -24.12 -18.41
C GLU A 484 6.26 -25.40 -18.48
N GLY A 485 7.37 -25.41 -17.71
CA GLY A 485 8.25 -26.56 -17.54
C GLY A 485 7.58 -27.75 -16.87
N ILE A 486 7.04 -27.61 -15.65
CA ILE A 486 6.39 -28.76 -14.96
C ILE A 486 5.17 -29.27 -15.74
N ILE A 487 4.43 -28.38 -16.41
CA ILE A 487 3.28 -28.76 -17.26
C ILE A 487 3.75 -29.63 -18.43
N GLN A 488 4.81 -29.24 -19.15
CA GLN A 488 5.36 -30.08 -20.23
C GLN A 488 5.85 -31.44 -19.72
N ILE A 489 6.51 -31.47 -18.56
CA ILE A 489 7.03 -32.70 -17.94
C ILE A 489 5.90 -33.66 -17.55
N VAL A 490 4.81 -33.15 -16.97
CA VAL A 490 3.70 -33.97 -16.43
C VAL A 490 2.67 -34.35 -17.49
N THR A 491 2.38 -33.46 -18.44
CA THR A 491 1.30 -33.66 -19.43
C THR A 491 1.79 -34.02 -20.84
N GLY A 492 3.06 -33.77 -21.14
CA GLY A 492 3.60 -33.82 -22.50
C GLY A 492 3.15 -32.67 -23.41
N GLN A 493 2.33 -31.73 -22.92
CA GLN A 493 1.75 -30.62 -23.71
C GLN A 493 1.64 -29.33 -22.89
N SER A 494 2.68 -28.49 -22.92
CA SER A 494 2.56 -27.09 -22.49
C SER A 494 2.10 -26.17 -23.64
N LYS A 495 1.50 -25.05 -23.25
CA LYS A 495 1.30 -23.87 -24.11
C LYS A 495 2.04 -22.70 -23.45
N PRO A 496 2.48 -21.69 -24.21
CA PRO A 496 2.91 -20.42 -23.63
C PRO A 496 1.79 -19.86 -22.73
N LEU A 497 2.08 -19.57 -21.47
CA LEU A 497 1.11 -19.05 -20.49
C LEU A 497 1.20 -17.52 -20.37
N SER A 498 0.20 -16.88 -19.76
CA SER A 498 0.19 -15.41 -19.62
C SER A 498 0.94 -14.92 -18.39
N GLU A 499 2.01 -14.14 -18.54
CA GLU A 499 2.51 -13.32 -17.42
C GLU A 499 1.56 -12.15 -17.11
N GLN A 500 0.83 -11.65 -18.11
CA GLN A 500 -0.04 -10.48 -17.99
C GLN A 500 -1.24 -10.73 -17.06
N GLU A 501 -1.82 -11.92 -17.11
CA GLU A 501 -2.87 -12.33 -16.17
C GLU A 501 -2.36 -12.27 -14.72
N ILE A 502 -1.15 -12.74 -14.44
CA ILE A 502 -0.56 -12.65 -13.09
C ILE A 502 -0.33 -11.18 -12.71
N ILE A 503 0.16 -10.35 -13.63
CA ILE A 503 0.42 -8.92 -13.40
C ILE A 503 -0.87 -8.13 -13.13
N ASP A 504 -1.99 -8.51 -13.77
CA ASP A 504 -3.29 -7.83 -13.66
C ASP A 504 -4.15 -8.38 -12.53
N CYS A 505 -4.14 -9.69 -12.31
CA CYS A 505 -5.06 -10.43 -11.44
C CYS A 505 -4.44 -10.97 -10.13
N ASP A 506 -3.11 -11.02 -9.97
CA ASP A 506 -2.53 -11.20 -8.63
C ASP A 506 -2.74 -9.91 -7.84
N PHE A 507 -3.65 -9.96 -6.87
CA PHE A 507 -3.97 -8.82 -5.99
C PHE A 507 -3.15 -8.82 -4.70
N THR A 508 -2.37 -9.87 -4.42
CA THR A 508 -1.34 -9.81 -3.37
C THR A 508 -0.10 -9.04 -3.84
N ASP A 509 0.13 -9.03 -5.16
CA ASP A 509 1.28 -8.42 -5.81
C ASP A 509 0.92 -7.12 -6.55
N ARG A 510 1.85 -6.15 -6.58
CA ARG A 510 1.60 -4.82 -7.16
C ARG A 510 1.95 -4.74 -8.66
N GLY A 511 1.58 -5.75 -9.44
CA GLY A 511 1.80 -5.80 -10.90
C GLY A 511 3.28 -5.71 -11.26
N CYS A 512 3.68 -4.78 -12.16
CA CYS A 512 5.09 -4.58 -12.50
C CYS A 512 6.01 -4.23 -11.29
N SER A 513 5.47 -3.93 -10.10
CA SER A 513 6.27 -3.64 -8.89
C SER A 513 7.14 -4.82 -8.42
N PRO A 514 8.21 -4.60 -7.62
CA PRO A 514 9.09 -5.68 -7.20
C PRO A 514 8.39 -6.69 -6.28
N SER A 515 8.30 -7.96 -6.72
CA SER A 515 7.43 -8.96 -6.11
C SER A 515 8.00 -10.39 -6.06
N TRP A 516 7.32 -11.32 -5.38
CA TRP A 516 7.85 -12.64 -5.01
C TRP A 516 7.26 -13.72 -5.92
N VAL A 517 8.09 -14.59 -6.50
CA VAL A 517 7.64 -15.72 -7.35
C VAL A 517 6.57 -16.59 -6.66
N ASP A 518 6.73 -16.83 -5.36
CA ASP A 518 5.80 -17.66 -4.56
C ASP A 518 4.37 -17.12 -4.50
N ASN A 519 4.17 -15.82 -4.75
CA ASN A 519 2.85 -15.20 -4.80
C ASN A 519 2.17 -15.51 -6.13
N ALA A 520 2.88 -15.37 -7.26
CA ALA A 520 2.42 -15.81 -8.58
C ALA A 520 1.93 -17.27 -8.58
N PHE A 521 2.71 -18.20 -8.01
CA PHE A 521 2.27 -19.60 -7.88
C PHE A 521 1.00 -19.74 -7.03
N ARG A 522 0.90 -19.00 -5.92
CA ARG A 522 -0.26 -19.04 -5.03
C ARG A 522 -1.51 -18.44 -5.68
N PHE A 523 -1.36 -17.37 -6.46
CA PHE A 523 -2.43 -16.78 -7.28
C PHE A 523 -3.00 -17.81 -8.25
N VAL A 524 -2.17 -18.50 -9.04
CA VAL A 524 -2.65 -19.51 -10.01
C VAL A 524 -3.37 -20.67 -9.32
N VAL A 525 -2.92 -21.08 -8.13
CA VAL A 525 -3.61 -22.08 -7.30
C VAL A 525 -4.98 -21.58 -6.83
N TYR A 526 -5.10 -20.32 -6.40
CA TYR A 526 -6.37 -19.73 -5.96
C TYR A 526 -7.35 -19.43 -7.12
N ALA A 527 -6.85 -18.98 -8.27
CA ALA A 527 -7.63 -18.80 -9.50
C ALA A 527 -8.11 -20.14 -10.08
N GLY A 528 -7.49 -21.26 -9.67
CA GLY A 528 -7.79 -22.60 -10.16
C GLY A 528 -7.31 -22.84 -11.59
N GLY A 529 -6.30 -22.07 -12.05
CA GLY A 529 -5.74 -22.13 -13.39
C GLY A 529 -5.14 -20.81 -13.86
N ILE A 530 -4.59 -20.84 -15.08
CA ILE A 530 -3.98 -19.70 -15.79
C ILE A 530 -4.26 -19.82 -17.30
N ASN A 531 -4.47 -18.69 -17.97
CA ASN A 531 -4.70 -18.54 -19.41
C ASN A 531 -3.44 -18.78 -20.24
N SER A 532 -3.61 -18.99 -21.55
CA SER A 532 -2.47 -18.95 -22.47
C SER A 532 -2.09 -17.51 -22.82
N GLU A 533 -0.85 -17.31 -23.26
CA GLU A 533 -0.37 -16.05 -23.84
C GLU A 533 -1.21 -15.60 -25.03
N ALA A 534 -1.81 -16.52 -25.78
CA ALA A 534 -2.68 -16.17 -26.91
C ALA A 534 -4.06 -15.64 -26.45
N ASP A 535 -4.57 -16.14 -25.32
CA ASP A 535 -5.86 -15.71 -24.76
C ASP A 535 -5.71 -14.39 -23.97
N TYR A 536 -4.59 -14.22 -23.25
CA TYR A 536 -4.30 -13.05 -22.43
C TYR A 536 -2.87 -12.53 -22.71
N PRO A 537 -2.64 -11.79 -23.82
CA PRO A 537 -1.29 -11.43 -24.26
C PRO A 537 -0.56 -10.40 -23.39
N TYR A 538 0.77 -10.51 -23.36
CA TYR A 538 1.67 -9.57 -22.68
C TYR A 538 1.69 -8.19 -23.31
N THR A 539 1.48 -7.18 -22.47
CA THR A 539 1.47 -5.75 -22.84
C THR A 539 2.29 -4.87 -21.90
N GLY A 540 2.91 -5.44 -20.87
CA GLY A 540 3.83 -4.75 -19.96
C GLY A 540 3.28 -3.45 -19.39
N THR A 541 2.05 -3.49 -18.93
CA THR A 541 1.38 -2.45 -18.14
C THR A 541 0.34 -3.17 -17.29
N ARG A 542 0.22 -2.87 -15.99
CA ARG A 542 -0.91 -3.39 -15.23
C ARG A 542 -2.21 -2.79 -15.76
N LYS A 543 -3.18 -3.63 -16.06
CA LYS A 543 -4.54 -3.30 -16.44
C LYS A 543 -5.51 -3.81 -15.36
N CYS A 544 -6.79 -3.52 -15.55
CA CYS A 544 -7.85 -4.24 -14.84
C CYS A 544 -7.80 -5.72 -15.24
N CYS A 545 -7.89 -6.62 -14.26
CA CYS A 545 -7.97 -8.06 -14.49
C CYS A 545 -9.16 -8.41 -15.40
N ASP A 546 -8.92 -9.12 -16.50
CA ASP A 546 -9.97 -9.68 -17.33
C ASP A 546 -10.60 -10.89 -16.63
N VAL A 547 -11.56 -10.61 -15.73
CA VAL A 547 -12.25 -11.63 -14.94
C VAL A 547 -13.05 -12.61 -15.81
N GLN A 548 -13.43 -12.24 -17.04
CA GLN A 548 -14.10 -13.14 -17.97
C GLN A 548 -13.10 -14.20 -18.48
N LYS A 549 -11.86 -13.82 -18.78
CA LYS A 549 -10.79 -14.78 -19.09
C LYS A 549 -10.36 -15.61 -17.90
N LEU A 550 -10.22 -15.01 -16.71
CA LEU A 550 -9.91 -15.73 -15.47
C LEU A 550 -10.92 -16.87 -15.18
N GLN A 551 -12.20 -16.64 -15.50
CA GLN A 551 -13.28 -17.62 -15.29
C GLN A 551 -13.37 -18.68 -16.40
N ASN A 552 -13.22 -18.30 -17.67
CA ASN A 552 -13.53 -19.16 -18.83
C ASN A 552 -12.30 -19.77 -19.51
N GLY A 553 -11.12 -19.15 -19.36
CA GLY A 553 -9.87 -19.60 -19.95
C GLY A 553 -8.94 -20.21 -18.91
N ARG A 554 -8.64 -21.50 -19.07
CA ARG A 554 -7.66 -22.23 -18.24
C ARG A 554 -6.83 -23.11 -19.17
N ALA A 555 -5.68 -22.59 -19.60
CA ALA A 555 -4.71 -23.32 -20.41
C ALA A 555 -3.92 -24.34 -19.60
N ALA A 556 -3.71 -24.08 -18.31
CA ALA A 556 -3.10 -25.02 -17.36
C ALA A 556 -3.53 -24.76 -15.91
N THR A 557 -3.15 -25.68 -15.02
CA THR A 557 -3.39 -25.63 -13.57
C THR A 557 -2.16 -26.14 -12.80
N ILE A 558 -1.95 -25.60 -11.60
CA ILE A 558 -1.01 -26.14 -10.60
C ILE A 558 -1.75 -26.27 -9.26
N TYR A 559 -1.34 -27.20 -8.39
CA TYR A 559 -2.01 -27.49 -7.12
C TYR A 559 -1.26 -26.94 -5.89
N GLY A 560 -0.09 -26.34 -6.10
CA GLY A 560 0.74 -25.79 -5.04
C GLY A 560 2.10 -25.31 -5.54
N TYR A 561 2.95 -24.97 -4.58
CA TYR A 561 4.39 -24.77 -4.76
C TYR A 561 5.14 -25.25 -3.53
N GLU A 562 6.44 -25.53 -3.66
CA GLU A 562 7.33 -25.84 -2.55
C GLU A 562 8.62 -25.03 -2.64
N ASP A 563 9.15 -24.67 -1.46
CA ASP A 563 10.38 -23.88 -1.31
C ASP A 563 11.56 -24.85 -1.17
N VAL A 564 12.64 -24.60 -1.89
CA VAL A 564 13.90 -25.35 -1.74
C VAL A 564 14.58 -24.90 -0.44
N PRO A 565 15.22 -25.82 0.33
CA PRO A 565 16.09 -25.45 1.45
C PRO A 565 17.06 -24.30 1.09
N PRO A 566 16.97 -23.14 1.79
CA PRO A 566 17.73 -21.97 1.41
C PRO A 566 19.21 -22.12 1.74
N ASN A 567 20.07 -21.72 0.81
CA ASN A 567 21.53 -21.83 0.84
C ASN A 567 22.07 -23.27 0.67
N ASP A 568 21.36 -24.12 -0.09
CA ASP A 568 21.77 -25.49 -0.41
C ASP A 568 21.72 -25.77 -1.92
N GLU A 569 22.87 -25.66 -2.59
CA GLU A 569 23.00 -25.98 -4.03
C GLU A 569 22.76 -27.47 -4.35
N ASN A 570 22.83 -28.39 -3.38
CA ASN A 570 22.51 -29.80 -3.61
C ASN A 570 20.99 -30.04 -3.58
N ALA A 571 20.28 -29.44 -2.62
CA ALA A 571 18.82 -29.46 -2.62
C ALA A 571 18.24 -28.75 -3.86
N LEU A 572 18.86 -27.65 -4.30
CA LEU A 572 18.53 -27.00 -5.57
C LEU A 572 18.81 -27.91 -6.77
N MET A 573 19.94 -28.63 -6.80
CA MET A 573 20.26 -29.57 -7.88
C MET A 573 19.24 -30.71 -7.96
N ASN A 574 18.83 -31.27 -6.81
CA ASN A 574 17.80 -32.31 -6.73
C ASN A 574 16.43 -31.80 -7.23
N ALA A 575 16.07 -30.54 -6.95
CA ALA A 575 14.86 -29.93 -7.48
C ALA A 575 14.96 -29.71 -9.01
N VAL A 576 16.07 -29.13 -9.49
CA VAL A 576 16.30 -28.85 -10.92
C VAL A 576 16.37 -30.13 -11.76
N ALA A 577 16.88 -31.23 -11.20
CA ALA A 577 16.89 -32.55 -11.84
C ALA A 577 15.48 -33.12 -12.12
N ASN A 578 14.43 -32.54 -11.52
CA ASN A 578 13.05 -33.00 -11.65
C ASN A 578 12.11 -31.99 -12.34
N ARG A 579 12.52 -30.72 -12.49
CA ARG A 579 11.77 -29.62 -13.16
C ARG A 579 12.60 -28.34 -13.23
N PRO A 580 12.26 -27.36 -14.09
CA PRO A 580 12.75 -26.00 -13.94
C PRO A 580 12.36 -25.37 -12.59
N VAL A 581 13.24 -24.57 -12.00
CA VAL A 581 13.09 -23.97 -10.65
C VAL A 581 13.29 -22.46 -10.73
N SER A 582 12.42 -21.69 -10.08
CA SER A 582 12.56 -20.24 -9.99
C SER A 582 13.60 -19.85 -8.95
N VAL A 583 14.43 -18.86 -9.27
CA VAL A 583 15.49 -18.32 -8.40
C VAL A 583 15.51 -16.81 -8.44
N ASN A 584 16.04 -16.20 -7.38
CA ASN A 584 16.25 -14.76 -7.29
C ASN A 584 17.76 -14.47 -7.18
N VAL A 585 18.24 -13.41 -7.85
CA VAL A 585 19.66 -13.04 -7.95
C VAL A 585 19.89 -11.54 -7.77
N ASP A 586 21.13 -11.18 -7.48
CA ASP A 586 21.64 -9.82 -7.66
C ASP A 586 22.07 -9.62 -9.13
N ALA A 587 21.28 -8.88 -9.90
CA ALA A 587 21.51 -8.69 -11.33
C ALA A 587 22.43 -7.50 -11.69
N ALA A 588 22.91 -6.72 -10.72
CA ALA A 588 23.69 -5.51 -11.02
C ALA A 588 24.93 -5.81 -11.90
N ALA A 589 25.61 -6.93 -11.63
CA ALA A 589 26.82 -7.34 -12.34
C ALA A 589 26.58 -8.01 -13.72
N ILE A 590 25.33 -8.38 -14.05
CA ILE A 590 25.01 -9.12 -15.29
C ILE A 590 24.44 -8.22 -16.41
N GLN A 591 24.36 -6.89 -16.20
CA GLN A 591 23.83 -5.91 -17.16
C GLN A 591 24.39 -6.08 -18.59
N HIS A 592 25.68 -6.36 -18.70
CA HIS A 592 26.40 -6.51 -19.98
C HIS A 592 26.87 -7.94 -20.26
N TYR A 593 26.39 -8.95 -19.54
CA TYR A 593 26.77 -10.35 -19.81
C TYR A 593 26.42 -10.76 -21.25
N SER A 594 27.32 -11.50 -21.91
CA SER A 594 27.19 -11.91 -23.31
C SER A 594 27.46 -13.40 -23.59
N GLY A 595 28.05 -14.15 -22.66
CA GLY A 595 28.35 -15.58 -22.86
C GLY A 595 29.46 -16.12 -21.97
N GLY A 596 29.61 -17.44 -21.91
CA GLY A 596 30.55 -18.13 -21.02
C GLY A 596 30.01 -18.31 -19.59
N ILE A 597 30.83 -18.87 -18.70
CA ILE A 597 30.40 -19.19 -17.32
C ILE A 597 30.63 -17.98 -16.41
N PHE A 598 29.56 -17.40 -15.88
CA PHE A 598 29.63 -16.26 -14.98
C PHE A 598 30.18 -16.68 -13.61
N ASP A 599 31.38 -16.23 -13.29
CA ASP A 599 32.13 -16.53 -12.07
C ASP A 599 32.27 -15.34 -11.10
N GLY A 600 31.52 -14.25 -11.35
CA GLY A 600 31.50 -13.04 -10.52
C GLY A 600 32.50 -11.97 -10.98
N PRO A 601 32.66 -10.86 -10.24
CA PRO A 601 32.04 -10.57 -8.95
C PRO A 601 30.57 -10.16 -9.06
N CYS A 602 29.78 -10.50 -8.04
CA CYS A 602 28.43 -9.99 -7.84
C CYS A 602 28.10 -9.98 -6.33
N GLY A 603 27.09 -9.21 -5.93
CA GLY A 603 26.62 -9.17 -4.56
C GLY A 603 25.59 -10.27 -4.25
N SER A 604 24.96 -10.13 -3.09
CA SER A 604 23.76 -10.88 -2.68
C SER A 604 22.57 -9.94 -2.48
N SER A 605 22.58 -8.76 -3.11
CA SER A 605 21.53 -7.75 -3.00
C SER A 605 20.35 -8.08 -3.90
N ILE A 606 19.67 -9.20 -3.61
CA ILE A 606 18.62 -9.83 -4.43
C ILE A 606 17.63 -8.79 -4.97
N ASN A 607 17.58 -8.68 -6.31
CA ASN A 607 16.80 -7.68 -7.02
C ASN A 607 16.09 -8.21 -8.27
N HIS A 608 16.50 -9.35 -8.84
CA HIS A 608 15.93 -9.90 -10.08
C HIS A 608 15.51 -11.36 -9.92
N ALA A 609 14.51 -11.81 -10.70
CA ALA A 609 14.04 -13.20 -10.71
C ALA A 609 14.25 -13.85 -12.07
N MET A 610 14.71 -15.10 -12.06
CA MET A 610 15.06 -15.89 -13.24
C MET A 610 14.62 -17.35 -13.05
N CYS A 611 14.73 -18.19 -14.07
CA CYS A 611 14.37 -19.62 -13.96
C CYS A 611 15.56 -20.51 -14.33
N ILE A 612 16.01 -21.36 -13.41
CA ILE A 612 16.98 -22.41 -13.71
C ILE A 612 16.27 -23.50 -14.51
N VAL A 613 16.71 -23.69 -15.75
CA VAL A 613 16.18 -24.70 -16.69
C VAL A 613 17.12 -25.88 -16.87
N GLY A 614 18.20 -25.96 -16.09
CA GLY A 614 19.15 -27.05 -16.14
C GLY A 614 20.45 -26.77 -15.40
N TYR A 615 21.40 -27.69 -15.52
CA TYR A 615 22.78 -27.53 -15.09
C TYR A 615 23.68 -28.49 -15.86
N GLY A 616 24.98 -28.22 -15.85
CA GLY A 616 25.96 -29.13 -16.42
C GLY A 616 27.37 -28.86 -15.94
N GLN A 617 28.32 -29.44 -16.67
CA GLN A 617 29.76 -29.21 -16.53
C GLN A 617 30.35 -28.92 -17.91
N ASN A 618 31.49 -28.22 -17.94
CA ASN A 618 32.31 -28.12 -19.14
C ASN A 618 33.39 -29.21 -19.08
N ASP A 619 33.41 -30.11 -20.05
CA ASP A 619 34.18 -31.36 -20.02
C ASP A 619 35.71 -31.13 -19.97
N ASP A 620 36.22 -30.08 -20.63
CA ASP A 620 37.65 -29.75 -20.65
C ASP A 620 38.17 -29.16 -19.33
N ALA A 621 37.28 -28.62 -18.48
CA ALA A 621 37.66 -27.75 -17.35
C ALA A 621 37.01 -28.12 -16.01
N GLY A 622 36.10 -29.10 -15.98
CA GLY A 622 35.38 -29.54 -14.77
C GLY A 622 34.52 -28.47 -14.08
N THR A 623 34.43 -27.26 -14.64
CA THR A 623 33.64 -26.16 -14.08
C THR A 623 32.17 -26.45 -14.32
N LYS A 624 31.41 -26.57 -13.23
CA LYS A 624 29.96 -26.77 -13.26
C LYS A 624 29.23 -25.43 -13.39
N TYR A 625 28.05 -25.47 -13.99
CA TYR A 625 27.21 -24.29 -14.19
C TYR A 625 25.71 -24.62 -14.09
N TRP A 626 24.92 -23.63 -13.69
CA TRP A 626 23.47 -23.61 -13.84
C TRP A 626 23.09 -23.04 -15.21
N ILE A 627 22.11 -23.60 -15.90
CA ILE A 627 21.54 -23.05 -17.14
C ILE A 627 20.33 -22.22 -16.74
N VAL A 628 20.39 -20.90 -16.89
CA VAL A 628 19.34 -20.00 -16.35
C VAL A 628 18.73 -19.12 -17.44
N LYS A 629 17.41 -19.25 -17.62
CA LYS A 629 16.58 -18.47 -18.54
C LYS A 629 16.29 -17.08 -17.95
N ASN A 630 16.49 -16.04 -18.75
CA ASN A 630 16.15 -14.66 -18.39
C ASN A 630 14.88 -14.17 -19.10
N SER A 631 14.41 -12.98 -18.73
CA SER A 631 13.20 -12.30 -19.24
C SER A 631 13.50 -11.03 -20.05
N TRP A 632 14.74 -10.76 -20.45
CA TRP A 632 15.15 -9.53 -21.15
C TRP A 632 15.28 -9.68 -22.68
N GLY A 633 14.67 -10.71 -23.28
CA GLY A 633 14.78 -11.00 -24.71
C GLY A 633 16.12 -11.65 -25.11
N THR A 634 16.18 -12.13 -26.36
CA THR A 634 17.32 -12.91 -26.89
C THR A 634 18.56 -12.10 -27.22
N SER A 635 18.51 -10.76 -27.20
CA SER A 635 19.65 -9.88 -27.49
C SER A 635 20.53 -9.57 -26.26
N TRP A 636 20.22 -10.16 -25.11
CA TRP A 636 21.05 -10.14 -23.90
C TRP A 636 21.56 -11.56 -23.60
N GLY A 637 22.79 -11.67 -23.09
CA GLY A 637 23.39 -12.96 -22.74
C GLY A 637 23.57 -13.91 -23.93
N ASP A 638 23.63 -15.21 -23.65
CA ASP A 638 23.69 -16.27 -24.65
C ASP A 638 22.26 -16.59 -25.11
N GLU A 639 21.79 -15.92 -26.16
CA GLU A 639 20.42 -16.00 -26.68
C GLU A 639 19.30 -15.82 -25.62
N GLY A 640 19.56 -15.02 -24.58
CA GLY A 640 18.65 -14.81 -23.45
C GLY A 640 18.91 -15.70 -22.21
N TYR A 641 19.94 -16.52 -22.23
CA TYR A 641 20.39 -17.36 -21.11
C TYR A 641 21.67 -16.83 -20.47
N ILE A 642 21.95 -17.28 -19.25
CA ILE A 642 23.22 -17.11 -18.53
C ILE A 642 23.62 -18.41 -17.85
N TYR A 643 24.92 -18.70 -17.86
CA TYR A 643 25.50 -19.86 -17.20
C TYR A 643 26.21 -19.45 -15.90
N PHE A 644 25.51 -19.39 -14.77
CA PHE A 644 26.15 -19.09 -13.48
C PHE A 644 27.01 -20.25 -13.01
N GLN A 645 28.21 -20.00 -12.47
CA GLN A 645 29.02 -21.07 -11.88
C GLN A 645 28.27 -21.73 -10.72
N LYS A 646 28.28 -23.08 -10.71
CA LYS A 646 27.66 -23.97 -9.72
C LYS A 646 28.72 -24.58 -8.79
N ASP A 647 28.30 -25.02 -7.60
CA ASP A 647 29.14 -25.60 -6.55
C ASP A 647 30.19 -24.60 -6.05
N VAL A 648 29.72 -23.40 -5.69
CA VAL A 648 30.55 -22.29 -5.23
C VAL A 648 30.69 -22.29 -3.70
N ALA A 649 31.81 -21.76 -3.20
CA ALA A 649 32.09 -21.76 -1.75
C ALA A 649 31.16 -20.84 -0.92
N ALA A 650 30.34 -19.99 -1.56
CA ALA A 650 29.36 -19.16 -0.90
C ALA A 650 28.03 -19.94 -0.76
N PRO A 651 27.52 -20.19 0.46
CA PRO A 651 26.29 -20.97 0.65
C PRO A 651 25.06 -20.40 -0.09
N ALA A 652 25.02 -19.09 -0.26
CA ALA A 652 23.99 -18.37 -1.01
C ALA A 652 23.96 -18.71 -2.52
N GLY A 653 24.92 -19.47 -3.04
CA GLY A 653 25.12 -19.69 -4.48
C GLY A 653 25.68 -18.44 -5.18
N MET A 654 26.00 -18.58 -6.46
CA MET A 654 26.47 -17.44 -7.27
C MET A 654 25.38 -16.35 -7.34
N CYS A 655 25.76 -15.11 -7.07
CA CYS A 655 24.87 -13.93 -7.00
C CYS A 655 23.62 -14.10 -6.11
N GLY A 656 23.66 -15.03 -5.14
CA GLY A 656 22.53 -15.33 -4.26
C GLY A 656 21.46 -16.28 -4.83
N LEU A 657 21.71 -16.98 -5.94
CA LEU A 657 20.73 -17.86 -6.61
C LEU A 657 20.13 -18.95 -5.72
N ALA A 658 20.84 -19.40 -4.69
CA ALA A 658 20.39 -20.45 -3.77
C ALA A 658 19.69 -19.88 -2.51
N THR A 659 19.56 -18.56 -2.36
CA THR A 659 18.98 -17.93 -1.14
C THR A 659 17.49 -18.18 -0.98
N SER A 660 16.74 -18.25 -2.08
CA SER A 660 15.27 -18.35 -2.07
C SER A 660 14.69 -19.05 -3.32
N PRO A 661 15.07 -20.30 -3.65
CA PRO A 661 14.50 -21.00 -4.79
C PRO A 661 13.14 -21.60 -4.45
N SER A 662 12.20 -21.56 -5.39
CA SER A 662 10.90 -22.22 -5.26
C SER A 662 10.40 -22.78 -6.60
N TYR A 663 9.50 -23.76 -6.55
CA TYR A 663 8.97 -24.41 -7.75
C TYR A 663 7.50 -24.78 -7.62
N PRO A 664 6.73 -24.80 -8.73
CA PRO A 664 5.33 -25.22 -8.72
C PRO A 664 5.19 -26.75 -8.62
N THR A 665 4.04 -27.19 -8.11
CA THR A 665 3.65 -28.60 -8.00
C THR A 665 2.36 -28.89 -8.76
N MET A 666 2.43 -29.89 -9.62
CA MET A 666 1.29 -30.66 -10.16
C MET A 666 1.29 -32.06 -9.54
#